data_AF-A0A125PHH4-F1
#
_entry.id   AF-A0A125PHH4-F1
#
_cell.length_a   1.000
_cell.length_b   1.000
_cell.length_c   1.000
_cell.angle_alpha   90.00
_cell.angle_beta   90.00
_cell.angle_gamma   90.00
#
_symmetry.space_group_name_H-M   'P 1'
#
loop_
_entity.id
_entity.type
_entity.pdbx_description
1 polymer ?
#
loop_
_entity_poly.entity_id
_entity_poly.type
_entity_poly.pdbx_seq_one_letter_code
_entity_poly.pdbx_strand_id
1 'polypeptide(L)'
;MAALRLPAELWDHVLLQLEPDQLQHTALSLSRALGHRVAVSRAVWWRHLVVTREGQAWQCIDALRREPDGTREAVQSLEVQVWRDDPQMLVNLAIQLPAVRSVALTVGPVAAPEHIEDLLDPIAIVRNRSGRFKQLEQLALRFNPYCAERSYYTFLAASPGAYFDVAPLSLARMQTDDLPKLRRLSFVQDLPPTHGTVKKETPAFGLHEVQEGLAGLSVLQDQAVPPQMELEPEPEPVAAVQVAGKYVGRKRKGDKMDFAQPIVFFQLACLTRLALSPVGAQLTHLTFRLPRRNLLSALTEMPPSSSTGFALSTPFPALRHLDLSTTHVADDLRVPIMLKMYTKLETLVLDRCEGLVSRDAVEEPTALATLRWLGKCCGGIGLARADDIVRTWRRVVKDRPTDAPSLPPTSTADLVPPVRDVLVLPPPCTLRSLGLGLHDRLPPRVVKKWERAFRDGYEDALDRAEERADEVKERWERWSRTGKLEEATRRVVVFREALAGLEVPPAAVPYHSTSHPSSEATSQETPSPEDELDPDPLFARFCRARGLSPLSPLAPTAQVAALSLAHIAAYHERATAFSLCLTPDCSNRPGVPHLTLNPASGAGREDPHERREREKRVWEQERRDELIGESGWRRPVKEHKDGCAHLVGREAWRIEFASS
;
A
#
# COMPACT_ATOMS: atom_id res chain seq x y z
N MET A 1 -0.64 -20.95 -46.98
CA MET A 1 0.38 -22.01 -47.13
C MET A 1 1.78 -21.60 -46.67
N ALA A 2 2.22 -20.34 -46.83
CA ALA A 2 3.56 -19.90 -46.39
C ALA A 2 3.79 -20.02 -44.86
N ALA A 3 2.80 -19.72 -44.02
CA ALA A 3 2.91 -19.80 -42.56
C ALA A 3 3.19 -21.22 -42.02
N LEU A 4 2.80 -22.27 -42.76
CA LEU A 4 3.05 -23.67 -42.36
C LEU A 4 4.51 -24.11 -42.56
N ARG A 5 5.37 -23.22 -43.08
CA ARG A 5 6.81 -23.46 -43.26
C ARG A 5 7.68 -22.71 -42.25
N LEU A 6 7.08 -22.01 -41.28
CA LEU A 6 7.84 -21.33 -40.24
C LEU A 6 8.53 -22.37 -39.34
N PRO A 7 9.82 -22.17 -39.01
CA PRO A 7 10.52 -22.94 -37.98
C PRO A 7 9.83 -22.87 -36.62
N ALA A 8 10.15 -23.83 -35.75
CA ALA A 8 9.56 -23.93 -34.42
C ALA A 8 9.76 -22.66 -33.59
N GLU A 9 10.94 -22.07 -33.72
CA GLU A 9 11.38 -20.88 -32.99
C GLU A 9 10.55 -19.66 -33.38
N LEU A 10 10.15 -19.55 -34.66
CA LEU A 10 9.29 -18.46 -35.11
C LEU A 10 7.85 -18.65 -34.63
N TRP A 11 7.36 -19.89 -34.58
CA TRP A 11 6.06 -20.18 -33.98
C TRP A 11 6.04 -19.89 -32.48
N ASP A 12 7.09 -20.28 -31.77
CA ASP A 12 7.27 -19.96 -30.36
C ASP A 12 7.29 -18.45 -30.16
N HIS A 13 8.05 -17.71 -30.96
CA HIS A 13 8.10 -16.25 -30.89
C HIS A 13 6.73 -15.59 -31.14
N VAL A 14 5.98 -16.08 -32.13
CA VAL A 14 4.62 -15.60 -32.43
C VAL A 14 3.67 -15.90 -31.27
N LEU A 15 3.74 -17.11 -30.71
CA LEU A 15 2.93 -17.52 -29.58
C LEU A 15 3.26 -16.70 -28.33
N LEU A 16 4.53 -16.39 -28.09
CA LEU A 16 4.97 -15.56 -26.97
C LEU A 16 4.53 -14.09 -27.07
N GLN A 17 3.96 -13.65 -28.20
CA GLN A 17 3.29 -12.35 -28.31
C GLN A 17 1.85 -12.38 -27.75
N LEU A 18 1.29 -13.58 -27.48
CA LEU A 18 -0.03 -13.71 -26.90
C LEU A 18 0.00 -13.39 -25.40
N GLU A 19 -1.13 -12.88 -24.90
CA GLU A 19 -1.33 -12.73 -23.46
C GLU A 19 -1.19 -14.08 -22.75
N PRO A 20 -0.60 -14.12 -21.53
CA PRO A 20 -0.38 -15.33 -20.74
C PRO A 20 -1.55 -16.31 -20.70
N ASP A 21 -2.75 -15.78 -20.46
CA ASP A 21 -3.97 -16.55 -20.28
C ASP A 21 -4.45 -17.22 -21.58
N GLN A 22 -4.03 -16.67 -22.73
CA GLN A 22 -4.35 -17.20 -24.05
C GLN A 22 -3.28 -18.16 -24.57
N LEU A 23 -2.05 -18.08 -24.05
CA LEU A 23 -0.91 -18.83 -24.56
C LEU A 23 -1.17 -20.34 -24.56
N GLN A 24 -1.50 -20.89 -23.38
CA GLN A 24 -1.65 -22.34 -23.22
C GLN A 24 -2.77 -22.89 -24.11
N HIS A 25 -3.94 -22.25 -24.10
CA HIS A 25 -5.08 -22.69 -24.89
C HIS A 25 -4.82 -22.58 -26.40
N THR A 26 -4.22 -21.47 -26.84
CA THR A 26 -3.95 -21.22 -28.26
C THR A 26 -2.86 -22.14 -28.78
N ALA A 27 -1.77 -22.33 -28.03
CA ALA A 27 -0.69 -23.23 -28.40
C ALA A 27 -1.18 -24.69 -28.51
N LEU A 28 -2.00 -25.15 -27.56
CA LEU A 28 -2.61 -26.48 -27.62
C LEU A 28 -3.57 -26.62 -28.81
N SER A 29 -4.39 -25.60 -29.07
CA SER A 29 -5.34 -25.60 -30.19
C SER A 29 -4.62 -25.64 -31.54
N LEU A 30 -3.54 -24.87 -31.71
CA LEU A 30 -2.72 -24.87 -32.91
C LEU A 30 -1.98 -26.21 -33.09
N SER A 31 -1.40 -26.74 -32.03
CA SER A 31 -0.73 -28.06 -32.03
C SER A 31 -1.69 -29.17 -32.49
N ARG A 32 -2.95 -29.14 -32.03
CA ARG A 32 -3.99 -30.09 -32.46
C ARG A 32 -4.45 -29.87 -33.90
N ALA A 33 -4.69 -28.62 -34.30
CA ALA A 33 -5.21 -28.28 -35.62
C ALA A 33 -4.19 -28.52 -36.74
N LEU A 34 -2.91 -28.26 -36.46
CA LEU A 34 -1.83 -28.34 -37.45
C LEU A 34 -1.04 -29.64 -37.35
N GLY A 35 -1.18 -30.38 -36.25
CA GLY A 35 -0.51 -31.66 -36.02
C GLY A 35 1.00 -31.54 -36.14
N HIS A 36 1.63 -32.51 -36.78
CA HIS A 36 3.09 -32.54 -37.03
C HIS A 36 3.57 -31.48 -38.03
N ARG A 37 2.68 -30.70 -38.66
CA ARG A 37 3.05 -29.69 -39.66
C ARG A 37 3.62 -28.42 -39.04
N VAL A 38 3.39 -28.19 -37.74
CA VAL A 38 3.98 -27.10 -36.98
C VAL A 38 4.62 -27.68 -35.72
N ALA A 39 5.93 -27.51 -35.60
CA ALA A 39 6.65 -27.87 -34.40
C ALA A 39 6.56 -26.70 -33.42
N VAL A 40 5.54 -26.66 -32.55
CA VAL A 40 5.55 -25.73 -31.41
C VAL A 40 6.36 -26.36 -30.28
N SER A 41 7.28 -25.62 -29.68
CA SER A 41 8.02 -26.12 -28.52
C SER A 41 7.07 -26.37 -27.35
N ARG A 42 7.22 -27.54 -26.71
CA ARG A 42 6.46 -27.86 -25.50
C ARG A 42 6.75 -26.89 -24.36
N ALA A 43 7.93 -26.28 -24.32
CA ALA A 43 8.28 -25.28 -23.31
C ALA A 43 7.31 -24.09 -23.33
N VAL A 44 6.85 -23.68 -24.52
CA VAL A 44 5.86 -22.60 -24.66
C VAL A 44 4.50 -22.99 -24.08
N TRP A 45 4.12 -24.28 -24.16
CA TRP A 45 2.85 -24.77 -23.59
C TRP A 45 2.84 -24.71 -22.07
N TRP A 46 4.00 -24.96 -21.46
CA TRP A 46 4.16 -25.07 -20.01
C TRP A 46 4.55 -23.75 -19.36
N ARG A 47 5.00 -22.75 -20.14
CA ARG A 47 5.41 -21.44 -19.62
C ARG A 47 4.37 -20.81 -18.69
N HIS A 48 3.11 -20.95 -19.06
CA HIS A 48 1.95 -20.47 -18.33
C HIS A 48 1.02 -21.61 -17.98
N LEU A 49 1.10 -22.08 -16.74
CA LEU A 49 0.27 -23.16 -16.29
C LEU A 49 -1.01 -22.61 -15.66
N VAL A 50 -2.15 -22.83 -16.30
CA VAL A 50 -3.46 -22.41 -15.78
C VAL A 50 -4.30 -23.63 -15.40
N VAL A 51 -4.69 -23.72 -14.13
CA VAL A 51 -5.58 -24.76 -13.60
C VAL A 51 -7.00 -24.20 -13.54
N THR A 52 -7.87 -24.69 -14.42
CA THR A 52 -9.25 -24.20 -14.60
C THR A 52 -10.32 -25.21 -14.21
N ARG A 53 -9.95 -26.47 -13.95
CA ARG A 53 -10.88 -27.57 -13.68
C ARG A 53 -10.40 -28.43 -12.51
N GLU A 54 -11.35 -29.00 -11.78
CA GLU A 54 -11.06 -29.97 -10.71
C GLU A 54 -10.29 -31.18 -11.25
N GLY A 55 -9.28 -31.64 -10.50
CA GLY A 55 -8.41 -32.76 -10.88
C GLY A 55 -7.35 -32.41 -11.95
N GLN A 56 -7.41 -31.24 -12.57
CA GLN A 56 -6.40 -30.81 -13.55
C GLN A 56 -5.03 -30.64 -12.89
N ALA A 57 -4.96 -30.23 -11.62
CA ALA A 57 -3.70 -30.13 -10.90
C ALA A 57 -2.91 -31.44 -10.89
N TRP A 58 -3.58 -32.56 -10.61
CA TRP A 58 -2.98 -33.90 -10.65
C TRP A 58 -2.54 -34.28 -12.07
N GLN A 59 -3.37 -33.99 -13.08
CA GLN A 59 -3.01 -34.24 -14.48
C GLN A 59 -1.77 -33.46 -14.91
N CYS A 60 -1.64 -32.20 -14.47
CA CYS A 60 -0.47 -31.38 -14.72
C CYS A 60 0.77 -31.94 -14.02
N ILE A 61 0.66 -32.37 -12.76
CA ILE A 61 1.75 -33.03 -12.03
C ILE A 61 2.21 -34.29 -12.78
N ASP A 62 1.28 -35.14 -13.17
CA ASP A 62 1.54 -36.40 -13.86
C ASP A 62 2.17 -36.16 -15.24
N ALA A 63 1.69 -35.16 -15.99
CA ALA A 63 2.29 -34.75 -17.25
C ALA A 63 3.72 -34.20 -17.06
N LEU A 64 3.95 -33.29 -16.11
CA LEU A 64 5.27 -32.72 -15.79
C LEU A 64 6.27 -33.77 -15.27
N ARG A 65 5.80 -34.95 -14.85
CA ARG A 65 6.65 -36.10 -14.49
C ARG A 65 7.06 -36.94 -15.70
N ARG A 66 6.27 -36.95 -16.77
CA ARG A 66 6.56 -37.68 -18.00
C ARG A 66 7.32 -36.87 -19.04
N GLU A 67 7.23 -35.55 -18.97
CA GLU A 67 7.97 -34.65 -19.85
C GLU A 67 9.49 -34.65 -19.55
N PRO A 68 10.34 -34.39 -20.55
CA PRO A 68 11.79 -34.41 -20.40
C PRO A 68 12.30 -33.33 -19.43
N ASP A 69 13.51 -33.56 -18.91
CA ASP A 69 14.25 -32.64 -18.05
C ASP A 69 14.31 -31.23 -18.68
N GLY A 70 14.02 -30.19 -17.90
CA GLY A 70 13.92 -28.80 -18.38
C GLY A 70 12.48 -28.26 -18.50
N THR A 71 11.47 -29.14 -18.57
CA THR A 71 10.07 -28.69 -18.74
C THR A 71 9.52 -27.97 -17.51
N ARG A 72 9.92 -28.39 -16.31
CA ARG A 72 9.48 -27.76 -15.05
C ARG A 72 10.12 -26.39 -14.87
N GLU A 73 11.36 -26.26 -15.32
CA GLU A 73 12.14 -25.04 -15.36
C GLU A 73 11.58 -24.04 -16.38
N ALA A 74 10.89 -24.53 -17.42
CA ALA A 74 10.22 -23.68 -18.39
C ALA A 74 8.93 -23.04 -17.85
N VAL A 75 8.33 -23.58 -16.77
CA VAL A 75 7.12 -23.01 -16.15
C VAL A 75 7.48 -21.74 -15.39
N GLN A 76 6.97 -20.60 -15.85
CA GLN A 76 7.27 -19.28 -15.28
C GLN A 76 6.10 -18.71 -14.48
N SER A 77 4.87 -19.13 -14.76
CA SER A 77 3.73 -18.79 -13.91
C SER A 77 2.79 -19.96 -13.68
N LEU A 78 2.16 -19.95 -12.50
CA LEU A 78 1.07 -20.83 -12.12
C LEU A 78 -0.12 -19.97 -11.70
N GLU A 79 -1.25 -20.10 -12.40
CA GLU A 79 -2.53 -19.53 -11.98
C GLU A 79 -3.53 -20.66 -11.75
N VAL A 80 -4.16 -20.63 -10.58
CA VAL A 80 -5.27 -21.51 -10.24
C VAL A 80 -6.55 -20.67 -10.22
N GLN A 81 -7.50 -21.05 -11.07
CA GLN A 81 -8.79 -20.39 -11.24
C GLN A 81 -9.97 -21.23 -10.72
N VAL A 82 -9.67 -22.39 -10.13
CA VAL A 82 -10.65 -23.35 -9.60
C VAL A 82 -10.75 -23.26 -8.08
N TRP A 83 -11.97 -23.19 -7.56
CA TRP A 83 -12.23 -23.07 -6.11
C TRP A 83 -12.30 -24.41 -5.37
N ARG A 84 -12.59 -25.51 -6.06
CA ARG A 84 -12.99 -26.79 -5.44
C ARG A 84 -12.05 -27.96 -5.78
N ASP A 85 -10.83 -27.68 -6.21
CA ASP A 85 -9.82 -28.73 -6.41
C ASP A 85 -9.22 -29.17 -5.07
N ASP A 86 -8.46 -30.28 -5.08
CA ASP A 86 -7.70 -30.75 -3.92
C ASP A 86 -6.59 -29.73 -3.58
N PRO A 87 -6.66 -29.03 -2.43
CA PRO A 87 -5.68 -28.02 -2.05
C PRO A 87 -4.26 -28.59 -1.95
N GLN A 88 -4.11 -29.84 -1.49
CA GLN A 88 -2.81 -30.47 -1.39
C GLN A 88 -2.21 -30.72 -2.77
N MET A 89 -3.02 -31.09 -3.76
CA MET A 89 -2.53 -31.25 -5.13
C MET A 89 -2.09 -29.92 -5.74
N LEU A 90 -2.80 -28.83 -5.45
CA LEU A 90 -2.39 -27.48 -5.88
C LEU A 90 -1.06 -27.05 -5.25
N VAL A 91 -0.89 -27.30 -3.95
CA VAL A 91 0.37 -27.04 -3.22
C VAL A 91 1.51 -27.89 -3.79
N ASN A 92 1.27 -29.19 -3.98
CA ASN A 92 2.25 -30.12 -4.55
C ASN A 92 2.65 -29.73 -5.98
N LEU A 93 1.72 -29.19 -6.77
CA LEU A 93 2.01 -28.66 -8.10
C LEU A 93 2.92 -27.43 -8.01
N ALA A 94 2.54 -26.43 -7.22
CA ALA A 94 3.31 -25.20 -7.05
C ALA A 94 4.75 -25.47 -6.57
N ILE A 95 4.90 -26.41 -5.62
CA ILE A 95 6.18 -26.82 -5.06
C ILE A 95 7.11 -27.48 -6.09
N GLN A 96 6.57 -28.14 -7.12
CA GLN A 96 7.34 -28.82 -8.16
C GLN A 96 7.92 -27.88 -9.23
N LEU A 97 7.63 -26.58 -9.16
CA LEU A 97 8.04 -25.59 -10.16
C LEU A 97 9.27 -24.79 -9.65
N PRO A 98 10.50 -25.16 -10.06
CA PRO A 98 11.72 -24.59 -9.50
C PRO A 98 11.97 -23.12 -9.92
N ALA A 99 11.50 -22.72 -11.11
CA ALA A 99 11.78 -21.42 -11.71
C ALA A 99 10.56 -20.49 -11.80
N VAL A 100 9.48 -20.80 -11.07
CA VAL A 100 8.25 -20.02 -11.11
C VAL A 100 8.47 -18.60 -10.58
N ARG A 101 8.00 -17.62 -11.36
CA ARG A 101 8.09 -16.18 -11.05
C ARG A 101 6.79 -15.63 -10.49
N SER A 102 5.66 -16.21 -10.88
CA SER A 102 4.34 -15.76 -10.42
C SER A 102 3.47 -16.94 -10.02
N VAL A 103 2.93 -16.88 -8.80
CA VAL A 103 2.00 -17.87 -8.26
C VAL A 103 0.73 -17.13 -7.83
N ALA A 104 -0.39 -17.48 -8.45
CA ALA A 104 -1.72 -16.97 -8.12
C ALA A 104 -2.64 -18.14 -7.77
N LEU A 105 -3.11 -18.21 -6.53
CA LEU A 105 -3.92 -19.31 -6.02
C LEU A 105 -5.30 -18.84 -5.55
N THR A 106 -6.34 -19.53 -6.01
CA THR A 106 -7.68 -19.46 -5.44
C THR A 106 -7.80 -20.40 -4.23
N VAL A 107 -7.85 -19.81 -3.04
CA VAL A 107 -8.04 -20.51 -1.76
C VAL A 107 -9.54 -20.65 -1.52
N GLY A 108 -10.08 -21.80 -1.94
CA GLY A 108 -11.49 -22.12 -1.80
C GLY A 108 -11.87 -22.71 -0.43
N PRO A 109 -13.07 -23.29 -0.32
CA PRO A 109 -13.68 -23.62 0.97
C PRO A 109 -13.17 -24.93 1.57
N VAL A 110 -12.51 -25.77 0.75
CA VAL A 110 -11.87 -27.03 1.18
C VAL A 110 -10.42 -26.82 1.63
N ALA A 111 -9.86 -25.64 1.35
CA ALA A 111 -8.52 -25.30 1.81
C ALA A 111 -8.53 -24.99 3.30
N ALA A 112 -7.69 -25.71 4.03
CA ALA A 112 -7.33 -25.42 5.41
C ALA A 112 -6.00 -24.64 5.48
N PRO A 113 -5.72 -23.88 6.56
CA PRO A 113 -4.50 -23.08 6.71
C PRO A 113 -3.20 -23.86 6.54
N GLU A 114 -3.19 -25.14 6.92
CA GLU A 114 -2.04 -26.05 6.83
C GLU A 114 -1.54 -26.19 5.38
N HIS A 115 -2.43 -26.14 4.38
CA HIS A 115 -2.01 -26.18 2.98
C HIS A 115 -1.22 -24.93 2.58
N ILE A 116 -1.57 -23.76 3.13
CA ILE A 116 -0.82 -22.52 2.87
C ILE A 116 0.48 -22.50 3.68
N GLU A 117 0.48 -23.10 4.87
CA GLU A 117 1.69 -23.34 5.65
C GLU A 117 2.67 -24.25 4.89
N ASP A 118 2.22 -25.37 4.34
CA ASP A 118 3.04 -26.29 3.55
C ASP A 118 3.63 -25.61 2.29
N LEU A 119 2.86 -24.75 1.64
CA LEU A 119 3.31 -23.97 0.49
C LEU A 119 4.42 -22.97 0.89
N LEU A 120 4.25 -22.31 2.04
CA LEU A 120 5.09 -21.23 2.53
C LEU A 120 6.01 -21.65 3.68
N ASP A 121 6.25 -22.95 3.86
CA ASP A 121 7.05 -23.46 4.98
C ASP A 121 8.47 -22.87 4.90
N PRO A 122 8.86 -22.02 5.88
CA PRO A 122 10.19 -21.42 5.88
C PRO A 122 11.27 -22.48 5.89
N ILE A 123 11.06 -23.63 6.55
CA ILE A 123 12.07 -24.68 6.61
C ILE A 123 12.26 -25.31 5.22
N ALA A 124 11.18 -25.62 4.52
CA ALA A 124 11.22 -26.16 3.16
C ALA A 124 11.75 -25.16 2.12
N ILE A 125 11.63 -23.85 2.35
CA ILE A 125 12.20 -22.81 1.47
C ILE A 125 13.69 -22.57 1.78
N VAL A 126 14.06 -22.52 3.07
CA VAL A 126 15.44 -22.23 3.53
C VAL A 126 16.37 -23.44 3.33
N ARG A 127 15.96 -24.64 3.75
CA ARG A 127 16.85 -25.82 3.81
C ARG A 127 17.03 -26.53 2.47
N ASN A 128 16.17 -26.27 1.50
CA ASN A 128 16.11 -27.09 0.30
C ASN A 128 17.07 -26.57 -0.76
N ARG A 129 18.06 -27.38 -1.16
CA ARG A 129 18.97 -27.14 -2.30
C ARG A 129 18.21 -27.01 -3.64
N SER A 130 16.89 -27.18 -3.65
CA SER A 130 16.02 -27.12 -4.83
C SER A 130 15.84 -25.73 -5.43
N GLY A 131 16.27 -24.66 -4.74
CA GLY A 131 16.10 -23.28 -5.24
C GLY A 131 14.63 -22.83 -5.34
N ARG A 132 13.72 -23.49 -4.59
CA ARG A 132 12.28 -23.20 -4.58
C ARG A 132 12.04 -21.71 -4.36
N PHE A 133 11.22 -21.10 -5.22
CA PHE A 133 10.80 -19.70 -5.17
C PHE A 133 11.94 -18.66 -5.13
N LYS A 134 13.19 -19.03 -5.46
CA LYS A 134 14.28 -18.05 -5.64
C LYS A 134 14.00 -17.06 -6.76
N GLN A 135 13.19 -17.48 -7.74
CA GLN A 135 12.74 -16.65 -8.86
C GLN A 135 11.36 -16.01 -8.61
N LEU A 136 10.71 -16.26 -7.48
CA LEU A 136 9.35 -15.79 -7.22
C LEU A 136 9.34 -14.27 -7.04
N GLU A 137 8.61 -13.59 -7.91
CA GLU A 137 8.43 -12.14 -7.93
C GLU A 137 7.05 -11.71 -7.45
N GLN A 138 6.04 -12.57 -7.65
CA GLN A 138 4.64 -12.33 -7.36
C GLN A 138 4.02 -13.51 -6.62
N LEU A 139 3.33 -13.21 -5.52
CA LEU A 139 2.46 -14.16 -4.82
C LEU A 139 1.07 -13.53 -4.62
N ALA A 140 0.04 -14.16 -5.15
CA ALA A 140 -1.33 -13.73 -5.01
C ALA A 140 -2.21 -14.84 -4.43
N LEU A 141 -2.85 -14.57 -3.30
CA LEU A 141 -3.82 -15.46 -2.67
C LEU A 141 -5.20 -14.81 -2.70
N ARG A 142 -6.14 -15.45 -3.39
CA ARG A 142 -7.54 -15.02 -3.45
C ARG A 142 -8.39 -15.99 -2.64
N PHE A 143 -9.04 -15.52 -1.59
CA PHE A 143 -9.83 -16.32 -0.67
C PHE A 143 -11.31 -16.21 -1.00
N ASN A 144 -11.95 -17.35 -1.13
CA ASN A 144 -13.41 -17.45 -1.20
C ASN A 144 -13.89 -18.52 -0.22
N PRO A 145 -13.96 -18.17 1.08
CA PRO A 145 -14.46 -19.09 2.11
C PRO A 145 -15.96 -19.38 1.96
N TYR A 146 -16.66 -18.65 1.08
CA TYR A 146 -18.09 -18.76 0.88
C TYR A 146 -18.48 -19.91 -0.07
N CYS A 147 -17.56 -20.65 -0.66
CA CYS A 147 -17.92 -21.65 -1.67
C CYS A 147 -18.52 -22.97 -1.13
N ALA A 148 -18.52 -23.25 0.18
CA ALA A 148 -19.18 -24.44 0.75
C ALA A 148 -20.54 -24.12 1.40
N GLU A 149 -21.34 -25.14 1.72
CA GLU A 149 -22.58 -24.99 2.53
C GLU A 149 -22.35 -24.10 3.74
N ARG A 150 -23.42 -23.58 4.37
CA ARG A 150 -23.34 -22.93 5.68
C ARG A 150 -22.91 -23.95 6.75
N SER A 151 -21.67 -24.41 6.69
CA SER A 151 -21.10 -25.28 7.68
C SER A 151 -20.35 -24.39 8.65
N TYR A 152 -20.94 -24.19 9.83
CA TYR A 152 -20.22 -23.64 10.98
C TYR A 152 -19.01 -24.50 11.37
N TYR A 153 -18.85 -25.68 10.77
CA TYR A 153 -17.82 -26.66 11.09
C TYR A 153 -16.39 -26.11 10.92
N THR A 154 -16.12 -25.33 9.86
CA THR A 154 -14.83 -24.65 9.67
C THR A 154 -14.53 -23.61 10.76
N PHE A 155 -15.57 -23.09 11.42
CA PHE A 155 -15.43 -22.12 12.53
C PHE A 155 -15.44 -22.77 13.92
N LEU A 156 -16.00 -23.98 14.05
CA LEU A 156 -16.23 -24.67 15.33
C LEU A 156 -15.24 -25.81 15.61
N ALA A 157 -14.41 -26.22 14.65
CA ALA A 157 -13.37 -27.21 14.91
C ALA A 157 -12.41 -26.67 16.00
N ALA A 158 -12.37 -27.34 17.15
CA ALA A 158 -11.72 -26.93 18.40
C ALA A 158 -10.17 -26.92 18.39
N SER A 159 -9.55 -26.83 17.21
CA SER A 159 -8.11 -26.56 17.00
C SER A 159 -7.94 -25.05 16.71
N PRO A 160 -6.74 -24.44 16.73
CA PRO A 160 -6.60 -23.02 16.48
C PRO A 160 -6.99 -22.68 15.02
N GLY A 161 -8.28 -22.40 14.83
CA GLY A 161 -8.96 -21.66 13.77
C GLY A 161 -8.59 -21.93 12.31
N ALA A 162 -9.60 -22.15 11.45
CA ALA A 162 -9.47 -22.18 9.99
C ALA A 162 -9.11 -20.80 9.35
N TYR A 163 -8.32 -19.99 10.04
CA TYR A 163 -7.89 -18.66 9.61
C TYR A 163 -6.52 -18.74 8.96
N PHE A 164 -6.31 -17.94 7.92
CA PHE A 164 -5.10 -17.97 7.12
C PHE A 164 -4.02 -17.01 7.63
N ASP A 165 -4.04 -16.67 8.93
CA ASP A 165 -3.03 -15.84 9.60
C ASP A 165 -1.61 -16.40 9.37
N VAL A 166 -1.51 -17.73 9.18
CA VAL A 166 -0.27 -18.45 8.88
C VAL A 166 0.42 -17.95 7.61
N ALA A 167 -0.31 -17.42 6.62
CA ALA A 167 0.29 -16.97 5.36
C ALA A 167 1.21 -15.75 5.55
N PRO A 168 0.72 -14.59 6.07
CA PRO A 168 1.59 -13.46 6.39
C PRO A 168 2.61 -13.79 7.50
N LEU A 169 2.28 -14.66 8.46
CA LEU A 169 3.22 -15.07 9.50
C LEU A 169 4.40 -15.88 8.96
N SER A 170 4.16 -16.78 8.00
CA SER A 170 5.21 -17.60 7.38
C SER A 170 6.14 -16.73 6.55
N LEU A 171 5.58 -15.83 5.73
CA LEU A 171 6.38 -14.83 4.99
C LEU A 171 7.18 -13.93 5.93
N ALA A 172 6.61 -13.54 7.08
CA ALA A 172 7.30 -12.69 8.06
C ALA A 172 8.53 -13.37 8.72
N ARG A 173 8.60 -14.71 8.71
CA ARG A 173 9.73 -15.47 9.26
C ARG A 173 10.89 -15.61 8.27
N MET A 174 10.65 -15.35 6.98
CA MET A 174 11.66 -15.51 5.93
C MET A 174 12.62 -14.31 5.87
N GLN A 175 13.85 -14.57 5.44
CA GLN A 175 14.84 -13.55 5.13
C GLN A 175 14.70 -13.07 3.69
N THR A 176 15.33 -11.94 3.35
CA THR A 176 15.40 -11.45 1.97
C THR A 176 16.06 -12.48 1.04
N ASP A 177 17.08 -13.19 1.53
CA ASP A 177 17.81 -14.18 0.74
C ASP A 177 16.98 -15.44 0.44
N ASP A 178 15.92 -15.69 1.22
CA ASP A 178 15.00 -16.80 1.00
C ASP A 178 14.15 -16.55 -0.25
N LEU A 179 13.64 -15.32 -0.39
CA LEU A 179 12.80 -14.85 -1.49
C LEU A 179 13.36 -13.55 -2.12
N PRO A 180 14.54 -13.60 -2.75
CA PRO A 180 15.30 -12.40 -3.11
C PRO A 180 14.61 -11.52 -4.16
N LYS A 181 13.72 -12.11 -4.96
CA LYS A 181 12.99 -11.44 -6.04
C LYS A 181 11.55 -11.07 -5.69
N LEU A 182 11.03 -11.47 -4.52
CA LEU A 182 9.63 -11.20 -4.19
C LEU A 182 9.43 -9.70 -3.98
N ARG A 183 8.59 -9.09 -4.82
CA ARG A 183 8.28 -7.65 -4.77
C ARG A 183 6.79 -7.37 -4.65
N ARG A 184 5.94 -8.34 -5.00
CA ARG A 184 4.51 -8.16 -5.20
C ARG A 184 3.74 -9.20 -4.40
N LEU A 185 2.85 -8.75 -3.52
CA LEU A 185 2.09 -9.61 -2.63
C LEU A 185 0.62 -9.18 -2.57
N SER A 186 -0.29 -10.14 -2.73
CA SER A 186 -1.73 -9.88 -2.74
C SER A 186 -2.48 -10.86 -1.86
N PHE A 187 -3.32 -10.33 -0.98
CA PHE A 187 -4.34 -11.07 -0.25
C PHE A 187 -5.71 -10.44 -0.52
N VAL A 188 -6.54 -11.16 -1.26
CA VAL A 188 -7.87 -10.69 -1.67
C VAL A 188 -8.90 -11.64 -1.14
N GLN A 189 -9.83 -11.14 -0.34
CA GLN A 189 -11.02 -11.87 0.08
C GLN A 189 -12.18 -11.43 -0.81
N ASP A 190 -12.85 -12.39 -1.45
CA ASP A 190 -14.04 -12.11 -2.24
C ASP A 190 -15.16 -11.53 -1.37
N LEU A 191 -15.94 -10.63 -1.99
CA LEU A 191 -17.06 -10.01 -1.32
C LEU A 191 -18.09 -11.08 -0.92
N PRO A 192 -18.64 -10.99 0.29
CA PRO A 192 -19.73 -11.83 0.70
C PRO A 192 -20.93 -11.63 -0.23
N PRO A 193 -21.81 -12.64 -0.34
CA PRO A 193 -23.17 -12.46 -0.81
C PRO A 193 -23.84 -11.28 -0.13
N THR A 194 -24.12 -10.22 -0.88
CA THR A 194 -24.97 -9.15 -0.40
C THR A 194 -26.38 -9.71 -0.29
N HIS A 195 -26.77 -10.11 0.94
CA HIS A 195 -28.18 -10.13 1.32
C HIS A 195 -28.70 -8.72 1.03
N GLY A 196 -29.77 -8.56 0.25
CA GLY A 196 -30.31 -7.27 -0.23
C GLY A 196 -30.73 -6.25 0.85
N THR A 197 -30.24 -6.37 2.08
CA THR A 197 -30.28 -5.39 3.15
C THR A 197 -29.01 -4.53 3.11
N VAL A 198 -29.05 -3.45 2.32
CA VAL A 198 -28.11 -2.33 2.47
C VAL A 198 -28.44 -1.68 3.82
N LYS A 199 -27.60 -1.89 4.83
CA LYS A 199 -27.67 -1.05 6.03
C LYS A 199 -27.32 0.36 5.57
N LYS A 200 -28.18 1.33 5.89
CA LYS A 200 -27.89 2.74 5.65
C LYS A 200 -26.66 3.08 6.50
N GLU A 201 -25.49 3.05 5.88
CA GLU A 201 -24.24 3.39 6.53
C GLU A 201 -24.36 4.84 7.00
N THR A 202 -24.32 5.05 8.31
CA THR A 202 -24.05 6.38 8.85
C THR A 202 -22.66 6.77 8.38
N PRO A 203 -22.51 7.91 7.67
CA PRO A 203 -21.19 8.35 7.23
C PRO A 203 -20.26 8.47 8.45
N ALA A 204 -18.99 8.09 8.27
CA ALA A 204 -17.99 8.00 9.35
C ALA A 204 -17.64 9.36 10.01
N PHE A 205 -18.14 10.46 9.46
CA PHE A 205 -17.56 11.78 9.64
C PHE A 205 -18.17 12.57 10.78
N GLY A 206 -17.45 12.63 11.90
CA GLY A 206 -17.54 13.66 12.94
C GLY A 206 -16.62 14.85 12.63
N LEU A 207 -16.80 15.50 11.48
CA LEU A 207 -15.88 16.48 10.87
C LEU A 207 -15.50 17.69 11.74
N HIS A 208 -16.17 17.94 12.87
CA HIS A 208 -15.84 19.07 13.74
C HIS A 208 -14.55 18.87 14.55
N GLU A 209 -14.16 17.64 14.90
CA GLU A 209 -12.98 17.39 15.76
C GLU A 209 -11.66 17.31 14.96
N VAL A 210 -11.70 16.91 13.70
CA VAL A 210 -10.50 16.76 12.85
C VAL A 210 -10.02 18.11 12.30
N GLN A 211 -10.93 19.06 12.09
CA GLN A 211 -10.55 20.41 11.68
C GLN A 211 -9.76 21.10 12.80
N GLU A 212 -10.10 20.85 14.06
CA GLU A 212 -9.31 21.24 15.24
C GLU A 212 -8.06 20.39 15.44
N GLY A 213 -8.06 19.11 15.05
CA GLY A 213 -6.85 18.27 15.06
C GLY A 213 -5.80 18.69 14.01
N LEU A 214 -6.23 19.12 12.82
CA LEU A 214 -5.36 19.69 11.79
C LEU A 214 -5.04 21.17 12.05
N ALA A 215 -5.96 21.96 12.62
CA ALA A 215 -5.72 23.37 12.97
C ALA A 215 -4.95 23.54 14.29
N GLY A 216 -5.07 22.61 15.22
CA GLY A 216 -4.30 22.53 16.47
C GLY A 216 -2.82 22.18 16.24
N LEU A 217 -2.46 21.77 15.00
CA LEU A 217 -1.09 21.70 14.52
C LEU A 217 -0.55 23.05 14.02
N SER A 218 -1.41 24.06 13.87
CA SER A 218 -1.10 25.34 13.23
C SER A 218 -1.09 26.56 14.17
N VAL A 219 -1.46 26.44 15.45
CA VAL A 219 -1.52 27.60 16.36
C VAL A 219 -0.57 27.45 17.54
N LEU A 220 0.67 27.92 17.37
CA LEU A 220 1.48 28.45 18.46
C LEU A 220 2.37 29.58 17.92
N GLN A 221 1.85 30.80 17.87
CA GLN A 221 2.68 32.00 17.99
C GLN A 221 1.93 33.22 18.57
N ASP A 222 2.60 33.82 19.55
CA ASP A 222 2.47 35.13 20.18
C ASP A 222 1.29 35.46 21.12
N GLN A 223 1.57 35.25 22.42
CA GLN A 223 1.00 36.03 23.51
C GLN A 223 1.68 37.40 23.57
N ALA A 224 0.91 38.47 23.34
CA ALA A 224 1.22 39.81 23.84
C ALA A 224 -0.07 40.38 24.47
N VAL A 225 0.01 40.66 25.77
CA VAL A 225 -1.07 41.26 26.57
C VAL A 225 -1.05 42.77 26.38
N PRO A 226 -2.21 43.42 26.17
CA PRO A 226 -2.45 44.76 26.71
C PRO A 226 -3.70 44.82 27.61
N PRO A 227 -3.84 45.89 28.41
CA PRO A 227 -4.66 45.88 29.62
C PRO A 227 -6.14 46.23 29.38
N GLN A 228 -6.90 45.90 30.42
CA GLN A 228 -8.35 45.94 30.57
C GLN A 228 -8.98 47.35 30.45
N MET A 229 -10.21 47.40 29.92
CA MET A 229 -11.23 48.37 30.28
C MET A 229 -12.64 47.73 30.18
N GLU A 230 -13.29 47.63 31.34
CA GLU A 230 -14.71 47.90 31.69
C GLU A 230 -15.75 48.07 30.55
N LEU A 231 -17.03 47.68 30.62
CA LEU A 231 -17.93 46.90 31.50
C LEU A 231 -19.30 47.01 30.78
N GLU A 232 -20.04 45.92 30.52
CA GLU A 232 -21.53 45.90 30.48
C GLU A 232 -22.04 44.45 30.60
N PRO A 233 -23.22 44.19 31.23
CA PRO A 233 -23.59 42.87 31.72
C PRO A 233 -24.49 42.10 30.76
N GLU A 234 -24.13 40.85 30.46
CA GLU A 234 -25.05 39.84 29.92
C GLU A 234 -25.42 38.78 30.98
N PRO A 235 -26.62 38.19 30.90
CA PRO A 235 -27.26 37.50 32.01
C PRO A 235 -26.75 36.07 32.31
N GLU A 236 -27.05 35.66 33.54
CA GLU A 236 -26.73 34.42 34.27
C GLU A 236 -27.04 33.06 33.57
N PRO A 237 -26.44 31.96 34.08
CA PRO A 237 -25.97 30.84 33.27
C PRO A 237 -27.03 29.75 33.06
N VAL A 238 -27.14 29.26 31.83
CA VAL A 238 -27.78 27.97 31.55
C VAL A 238 -26.76 26.87 31.75
N ALA A 239 -27.17 25.88 32.54
CA ALA A 239 -26.41 24.76 33.05
C ALA A 239 -25.47 24.07 32.04
N ALA A 240 -24.31 23.66 32.55
CA ALA A 240 -23.31 22.85 31.87
C ALA A 240 -23.93 21.56 31.31
N VAL A 241 -23.93 21.42 29.98
CA VAL A 241 -24.21 20.14 29.31
C VAL A 241 -22.92 19.32 29.32
N GLN A 242 -22.85 18.33 30.20
CA GLN A 242 -21.88 17.25 30.10
C GLN A 242 -22.21 16.41 28.85
N VAL A 243 -21.46 16.57 27.76
CA VAL A 243 -21.57 15.71 26.57
C VAL A 243 -20.52 14.61 26.65
N ALA A 244 -20.87 13.52 27.33
CA ALA A 244 -20.21 12.23 27.14
C ALA A 244 -20.73 11.60 25.83
N GLY A 245 -19.95 11.70 24.76
CA GLY A 245 -20.27 11.14 23.44
C GLY A 245 -20.25 9.62 23.42
N LYS A 246 -21.31 8.97 23.93
CA LYS A 246 -21.67 7.59 23.60
C LYS A 246 -22.57 7.61 22.36
N TYR A 247 -21.98 7.57 21.16
CA TYR A 247 -22.73 7.20 19.94
C TYR A 247 -22.98 5.69 19.91
N VAL A 248 -23.86 5.22 20.79
CA VAL A 248 -24.48 3.90 20.65
C VAL A 248 -25.67 4.07 19.73
N GLY A 249 -25.51 3.68 18.47
CA GLY A 249 -26.61 3.62 17.51
C GLY A 249 -27.81 2.89 18.11
N ARG A 250 -28.98 3.53 18.07
CA ARG A 250 -30.26 2.96 18.50
C ARG A 250 -30.50 1.66 17.71
N LYS A 251 -30.23 0.51 18.33
CA LYS A 251 -30.51 -0.82 17.76
C LYS A 251 -32.00 -0.90 17.46
N ARG A 252 -32.39 -0.86 16.18
CA ARG A 252 -33.78 -1.12 15.79
C ARG A 252 -34.11 -2.56 16.20
N LYS A 253 -35.15 -2.71 17.03
CA LYS A 253 -35.68 -3.99 17.50
C LYS A 253 -36.31 -4.71 16.29
N GLY A 254 -35.51 -5.49 15.57
CA GLY A 254 -35.92 -6.15 14.32
C GLY A 254 -34.76 -6.63 13.43
N ASP A 255 -33.53 -6.17 13.67
CA ASP A 255 -32.34 -6.69 12.97
C ASP A 255 -32.09 -8.14 13.40
N LYS A 256 -32.58 -9.09 12.59
CA LYS A 256 -32.12 -10.48 12.62
C LYS A 256 -30.60 -10.46 12.51
N MET A 257 -29.90 -11.26 13.31
CA MET A 257 -28.44 -11.30 13.27
C MET A 257 -27.98 -11.56 11.84
N ASP A 258 -27.33 -10.55 11.24
CA ASP A 258 -26.64 -10.71 9.97
C ASP A 258 -25.68 -11.89 10.11
N PHE A 259 -25.69 -12.78 9.14
CA PHE A 259 -24.78 -13.92 9.08
C PHE A 259 -23.34 -13.43 9.34
N ALA A 260 -22.70 -13.94 10.39
CA ALA A 260 -21.32 -13.60 10.71
C ALA A 260 -20.45 -14.02 9.54
N GLN A 261 -19.83 -13.04 8.89
CA GLN A 261 -19.06 -13.30 7.68
C GLN A 261 -17.74 -14.00 8.05
N PRO A 262 -17.34 -15.03 7.29
CA PRO A 262 -15.99 -15.55 7.31
C PRO A 262 -14.98 -14.42 7.25
N ILE A 263 -14.09 -14.38 8.23
CA ILE A 263 -12.90 -13.54 8.18
C ILE A 263 -11.74 -14.43 7.75
N VAL A 264 -10.98 -13.99 6.75
CA VAL A 264 -9.79 -14.74 6.30
C VAL A 264 -8.70 -14.69 7.35
N PHE A 265 -8.49 -13.50 7.93
CA PHE A 265 -7.54 -13.29 9.01
C PHE A 265 -8.26 -13.02 10.32
N PHE A 266 -7.94 -13.79 11.35
CA PHE A 266 -8.49 -13.60 12.69
C PHE A 266 -7.82 -12.40 13.36
N GLN A 267 -6.48 -12.41 13.39
CA GLN A 267 -5.68 -11.32 13.95
C GLN A 267 -4.98 -10.54 12.84
N LEU A 268 -5.20 -9.23 12.78
CA LEU A 268 -4.51 -8.37 11.82
C LEU A 268 -3.05 -8.09 12.21
N ALA A 269 -2.64 -8.41 13.44
CA ALA A 269 -1.25 -8.31 13.89
C ALA A 269 -0.28 -9.17 13.05
N CYS A 270 -0.79 -10.19 12.35
CA CYS A 270 -0.01 -10.94 11.37
C CYS A 270 0.50 -10.04 10.22
N LEU A 271 -0.29 -9.05 9.80
CA LEU A 271 0.10 -8.07 8.78
C LEU A 271 1.13 -7.08 9.31
N THR A 272 1.04 -6.67 10.58
CA THR A 272 2.06 -5.83 11.23
C THR A 272 3.40 -6.56 11.28
N ARG A 273 3.39 -7.85 11.65
CA ARG A 273 4.61 -8.68 11.64
C ARG A 273 5.21 -8.80 10.25
N LEU A 274 4.37 -9.01 9.23
CA LEU A 274 4.81 -9.01 7.84
C LEU A 274 5.39 -7.65 7.44
N ALA A 275 4.75 -6.55 7.80
CA ALA A 275 5.17 -5.20 7.47
C ALA A 275 6.55 -4.83 7.99
N LEU A 276 6.91 -5.37 9.16
CA LEU A 276 8.19 -5.16 9.84
C LEU A 276 9.23 -6.26 9.55
N SER A 277 8.89 -7.26 8.74
CA SER A 277 9.78 -8.37 8.40
C SER A 277 10.78 -8.01 7.28
N PRO A 278 11.87 -8.78 7.11
CA PRO A 278 12.80 -8.60 6.00
C PRO A 278 12.13 -8.73 4.63
N VAL A 279 11.22 -9.70 4.46
CA VAL A 279 10.43 -9.81 3.22
C VAL A 279 9.54 -8.59 3.02
N GLY A 280 8.88 -8.10 4.07
CA GLY A 280 8.10 -6.86 4.01
C GLY A 280 8.94 -5.65 3.58
N ALA A 281 10.21 -5.60 3.96
CA ALA A 281 11.12 -4.50 3.62
C ALA A 281 11.39 -4.34 2.11
N GLN A 282 11.27 -5.41 1.32
CA GLN A 282 11.51 -5.39 -0.12
C GLN A 282 10.24 -5.34 -0.97
N LEU A 283 9.05 -5.47 -0.37
CA LEU A 283 7.79 -5.39 -1.12
C LEU A 283 7.57 -3.98 -1.67
N THR A 284 7.29 -3.89 -2.96
CA THR A 284 7.01 -2.63 -3.67
C THR A 284 5.53 -2.49 -4.02
N HIS A 285 4.81 -3.61 -4.18
CA HIS A 285 3.37 -3.59 -4.49
C HIS A 285 2.63 -4.54 -3.56
N LEU A 286 1.57 -4.01 -2.95
CA LEU A 286 0.78 -4.70 -1.96
C LEU A 286 -0.70 -4.51 -2.23
N THR A 287 -1.44 -5.62 -2.25
CA THR A 287 -2.90 -5.59 -2.38
C THR A 287 -3.52 -6.29 -1.18
N PHE A 288 -4.29 -5.54 -0.39
CA PHE A 288 -5.11 -6.08 0.68
C PHE A 288 -6.56 -5.71 0.45
N ARG A 289 -7.37 -6.70 0.11
CA ARG A 289 -8.81 -6.50 -0.07
C ARG A 289 -9.57 -7.39 0.87
N LEU A 290 -9.82 -6.86 2.05
CA LEU A 290 -10.37 -7.60 3.17
C LEU A 290 -11.64 -6.88 3.63
N PRO A 291 -12.80 -7.23 3.03
CA PRO A 291 -14.07 -6.59 3.32
C PRO A 291 -14.34 -6.49 4.82
N ARG A 292 -14.81 -5.33 5.28
CA ARG A 292 -15.17 -5.06 6.68
C ARG A 292 -14.03 -5.11 7.69
N ARG A 293 -12.76 -5.22 7.26
CA ARG A 293 -11.59 -5.26 8.15
C ARG A 293 -10.89 -3.92 8.15
N ASN A 294 -10.63 -3.38 9.34
CA ASN A 294 -9.84 -2.16 9.52
C ASN A 294 -8.34 -2.48 9.52
N LEU A 295 -7.74 -2.43 8.33
CA LEU A 295 -6.33 -2.75 8.13
C LEU A 295 -5.40 -1.61 8.55
N LEU A 296 -5.89 -0.37 8.57
CA LEU A 296 -5.07 0.78 8.89
C LEU A 296 -4.41 0.66 10.27
N SER A 297 -5.06 -0.01 11.24
CA SER A 297 -4.41 -0.40 12.51
C SER A 297 -3.11 -1.13 12.28
N ALA A 298 -3.18 -2.25 11.58
CA ALA A 298 -2.05 -3.14 11.43
C ALA A 298 -0.93 -2.53 10.58
N LEU A 299 -1.28 -1.60 9.68
CA LEU A 299 -0.35 -0.88 8.81
C LEU A 299 0.32 0.32 9.49
N THR A 300 -0.27 0.88 10.54
CA THR A 300 0.26 2.04 11.26
C THR A 300 0.78 1.72 12.66
N GLU A 301 0.45 0.54 13.18
CA GLU A 301 0.90 0.09 14.49
C GLU A 301 2.39 -0.23 14.46
N MET A 302 3.11 0.46 15.35
CA MET A 302 4.54 0.31 15.52
C MET A 302 4.81 -0.26 16.91
N PRO A 303 5.68 -1.28 17.06
CA PRO A 303 6.16 -1.67 18.38
C PRO A 303 6.79 -0.45 19.07
N PRO A 304 6.64 -0.33 20.41
CA PRO A 304 7.25 0.75 21.16
C PRO A 304 8.76 0.76 20.90
N SER A 305 9.27 1.89 20.40
CA SER A 305 10.68 2.06 20.00
C SER A 305 11.61 1.61 21.14
N SER A 306 12.60 0.77 20.83
CA SER A 306 13.66 0.39 21.77
C SER A 306 14.34 1.65 22.32
N SER A 307 14.70 1.61 23.61
CA SER A 307 15.26 2.65 24.52
C SER A 307 16.14 3.78 23.96
N THR A 308 16.63 3.67 22.73
CA THR A 308 17.31 4.72 21.98
C THR A 308 16.40 5.82 21.40
N GLY A 309 15.07 5.72 21.46
CA GLY A 309 14.11 6.82 21.20
C GLY A 309 14.07 7.43 19.79
N PHE A 310 14.98 7.03 18.90
CA PHE A 310 15.15 7.67 17.58
C PHE A 310 14.87 6.73 16.39
N ALA A 311 15.08 5.42 16.53
CA ALA A 311 14.86 4.47 15.45
C ALA A 311 13.36 4.17 15.28
N LEU A 312 12.80 4.59 14.15
CA LEU A 312 11.51 4.14 13.66
C LEU A 312 11.79 3.05 12.63
N SER A 313 11.48 1.79 12.96
CA SER A 313 11.24 0.83 11.89
C SER A 313 10.05 1.37 11.09
N THR A 314 10.11 1.40 9.77
CA THR A 314 8.97 1.81 8.96
C THR A 314 8.34 0.54 8.40
N PRO A 315 7.02 0.36 8.46
CA PRO A 315 6.36 -0.76 7.81
C PRO A 315 6.51 -0.61 6.29
N PHE A 316 6.81 -1.71 5.60
CA PHE A 316 7.01 -1.74 4.13
C PHE A 316 7.80 -0.54 3.55
N PRO A 317 9.07 -0.32 3.94
CA PRO A 317 9.89 0.83 3.53
C PRO A 317 10.09 0.99 2.02
N ALA A 318 9.89 -0.05 1.23
CA ALA A 318 10.02 -0.03 -0.23
C ALA A 318 8.68 0.11 -0.98
N LEU A 319 7.56 0.24 -0.26
CA LEU A 319 6.22 0.22 -0.84
C LEU A 319 5.99 1.42 -1.75
N ARG A 320 5.62 1.15 -3.01
CA ARG A 320 5.29 2.15 -4.04
C ARG A 320 3.82 2.11 -4.45
N HIS A 321 3.19 0.96 -4.36
CA HIS A 321 1.77 0.77 -4.66
C HIS A 321 1.07 0.06 -3.52
N LEU A 322 -0.04 0.63 -3.05
CA LEU A 322 -0.90 0.05 -2.04
C LEU A 322 -2.35 0.05 -2.51
N ASP A 323 -2.96 -1.11 -2.54
CA ASP A 323 -4.37 -1.28 -2.82
C ASP A 323 -5.09 -1.80 -1.57
N LEU A 324 -5.98 -0.97 -1.01
CA LEU A 324 -6.83 -1.27 0.14
C LEU A 324 -8.31 -1.43 -0.25
N SER A 325 -8.60 -1.66 -1.52
CA SER A 325 -9.97 -1.72 -2.03
C SER A 325 -10.83 -2.67 -1.19
N THR A 326 -12.11 -2.34 -1.02
CA THR A 326 -13.13 -3.07 -0.24
C THR A 326 -12.88 -3.13 1.26
N THR A 327 -11.75 -2.66 1.78
CA THR A 327 -11.47 -2.68 3.22
C THR A 327 -12.31 -1.65 3.97
N HIS A 328 -12.39 -1.79 5.30
CA HIS A 328 -13.08 -0.80 6.13
C HIS A 328 -12.11 0.28 6.59
N VAL A 329 -12.41 1.52 6.26
CA VAL A 329 -11.66 2.72 6.65
C VAL A 329 -12.53 3.51 7.62
N ALA A 330 -12.38 3.19 8.91
CA ALA A 330 -13.25 3.67 10.00
C ALA A 330 -12.72 4.91 10.74
N ASP A 331 -11.46 5.26 10.51
CA ASP A 331 -10.70 6.18 11.37
C ASP A 331 -9.93 7.18 10.50
N ASP A 332 -10.43 8.42 10.50
CA ASP A 332 -9.90 9.51 9.69
C ASP A 332 -8.42 9.77 9.99
N LEU A 333 -7.96 9.62 11.24
CA LEU A 333 -6.58 9.97 11.60
C LEU A 333 -5.54 9.00 11.07
N ARG A 334 -5.92 7.75 10.76
CA ARG A 334 -4.96 6.73 10.35
C ARG A 334 -4.54 6.81 8.90
N VAL A 335 -5.37 7.34 8.00
CA VAL A 335 -4.97 7.55 6.60
C VAL A 335 -3.79 8.54 6.52
N PRO A 336 -3.83 9.74 7.14
CA PRO A 336 -2.69 10.63 7.23
C PRO A 336 -1.46 9.99 7.89
N ILE A 337 -1.64 9.23 8.97
CA ILE A 337 -0.53 8.54 9.65
C ILE A 337 0.12 7.53 8.72
N MET A 338 -0.68 6.72 8.02
CA MET A 338 -0.23 5.77 7.02
C MET A 338 0.59 6.49 5.95
N LEU A 339 -0.01 7.48 5.28
CA LEU A 339 0.63 8.26 4.23
C LEU A 339 1.96 8.92 4.66
N LYS A 340 2.06 9.35 5.93
CA LYS A 340 3.27 9.89 6.54
C LYS A 340 4.39 8.83 6.70
N MET A 341 4.02 7.58 6.99
CA MET A 341 4.95 6.48 7.23
C MET A 341 5.48 5.86 5.94
N TYR A 342 4.66 5.76 4.89
CA TYR A 342 5.06 5.18 3.60
C TYR A 342 5.65 6.24 2.67
N THR A 343 6.88 6.65 2.96
CA THR A 343 7.54 7.79 2.26
C THR A 343 7.87 7.52 0.80
N LYS A 344 7.77 6.27 0.33
CA LYS A 344 7.97 5.90 -1.08
C LYS A 344 6.66 5.56 -1.81
N LEU A 345 5.52 5.72 -1.15
CA LEU A 345 4.23 5.40 -1.76
C LEU A 345 3.96 6.38 -2.90
N GLU A 346 3.77 5.85 -4.10
CA GLU A 346 3.50 6.60 -5.32
C GLU A 346 2.02 6.47 -5.73
N THR A 347 1.40 5.33 -5.45
CA THR A 347 0.02 5.06 -5.84
C THR A 347 -0.78 4.38 -4.73
N LEU A 348 -2.00 4.84 -4.52
CA LEU A 348 -2.93 4.32 -3.51
C LEU A 348 -4.29 4.04 -4.16
N VAL A 349 -4.91 2.90 -3.84
CA VAL A 349 -6.27 2.56 -4.28
C VAL A 349 -7.15 2.34 -3.05
N LEU A 350 -8.27 3.08 -2.97
CA LEU A 350 -9.24 3.05 -1.87
C LEU A 350 -10.66 2.72 -2.38
N ASP A 351 -10.74 1.89 -3.40
CA ASP A 351 -11.99 1.62 -4.10
C ASP A 351 -12.96 0.84 -3.24
N ARG A 352 -14.22 1.28 -3.20
CA ARG A 352 -15.29 0.62 -2.44
C ARG A 352 -14.93 0.39 -0.97
N CYS A 353 -14.07 1.22 -0.38
CA CYS A 353 -13.76 1.14 1.04
C CYS A 353 -15.00 1.56 1.85
N GLU A 354 -15.46 0.67 2.73
CA GLU A 354 -16.52 0.99 3.68
C GLU A 354 -16.02 2.11 4.61
N GLY A 355 -16.85 3.12 4.88
CA GLY A 355 -16.51 4.25 5.76
C GLY A 355 -15.98 5.52 5.08
N LEU A 356 -15.52 5.46 3.81
CA LEU A 356 -15.12 6.66 3.06
C LEU A 356 -16.31 7.38 2.40
N VAL A 357 -16.83 6.85 1.31
CA VAL A 357 -18.00 7.42 0.64
C VAL A 357 -18.95 6.31 0.28
N SER A 358 -20.12 6.29 0.91
CA SER A 358 -21.14 5.28 0.64
C SER A 358 -21.85 5.56 -0.69
N ARG A 359 -22.40 4.50 -1.29
CA ARG A 359 -23.16 4.61 -2.55
C ARG A 359 -24.34 5.57 -2.46
N ASP A 360 -24.96 5.66 -1.29
CA ASP A 360 -26.15 6.47 -1.09
C ASP A 360 -25.80 7.93 -0.72
N ALA A 361 -24.56 8.20 -0.28
CA ALA A 361 -24.09 9.53 0.13
C ALA A 361 -23.35 10.29 -1.00
N VAL A 362 -23.35 9.76 -2.23
CA VAL A 362 -22.50 10.25 -3.33
C VAL A 362 -22.67 11.73 -3.67
N GLU A 363 -23.90 12.25 -3.53
CA GLU A 363 -24.22 13.65 -3.78
C GLU A 363 -24.36 14.48 -2.49
N GLU A 364 -24.19 13.85 -1.32
CA GLU A 364 -24.31 14.53 -0.04
C GLU A 364 -23.11 15.47 0.20
N PRO A 365 -23.31 16.59 0.93
CA PRO A 365 -22.22 17.48 1.33
C PRO A 365 -21.08 16.75 2.05
N THR A 366 -21.41 15.69 2.78
CA THR A 366 -20.45 14.84 3.50
C THR A 366 -19.46 14.19 2.55
N ALA A 367 -19.89 13.65 1.40
CA ALA A 367 -18.97 13.06 0.42
C ALA A 367 -17.98 14.10 -0.14
N LEU A 368 -18.44 15.32 -0.42
CA LEU A 368 -17.58 16.40 -0.87
C LEU A 368 -16.58 16.83 0.22
N ALA A 369 -17.01 16.88 1.49
CA ALA A 369 -16.14 17.17 2.61
C ALA A 369 -15.08 16.08 2.80
N THR A 370 -15.45 14.80 2.71
CA THR A 370 -14.52 13.66 2.74
C THR A 370 -13.49 13.74 1.62
N LEU A 371 -13.91 14.06 0.39
CA LEU A 371 -13.00 14.17 -0.75
C LEU A 371 -12.04 15.34 -0.59
N ARG A 372 -12.53 16.49 -0.12
CA ARG A 372 -11.68 17.63 0.22
C ARG A 372 -10.69 17.29 1.32
N TRP A 373 -11.13 16.59 2.36
CA TRP A 373 -10.26 16.10 3.42
C TRP A 373 -9.19 15.13 2.89
N LEU A 374 -9.56 14.15 2.06
CA LEU A 374 -8.60 13.25 1.40
C LEU A 374 -7.59 14.02 0.54
N GLY A 375 -8.05 15.05 -0.18
CA GLY A 375 -7.18 15.98 -0.91
C GLY A 375 -6.15 16.62 0.01
N LYS A 376 -6.60 17.18 1.14
CA LYS A 376 -5.71 17.76 2.17
C LYS A 376 -4.73 16.75 2.72
N CYS A 377 -5.16 15.52 2.99
CA CYS A 377 -4.29 14.46 3.48
C CYS A 377 -3.21 14.10 2.47
N CYS A 378 -3.54 14.03 1.19
CA CYS A 378 -2.59 13.69 0.12
C CYS A 378 -1.62 14.84 -0.16
N GLY A 379 -2.09 16.09 -0.21
CA GLY A 379 -1.22 17.26 -0.45
C GLY A 379 -0.36 17.61 0.78
N GLY A 380 -0.93 17.48 1.97
CA GLY A 380 -0.32 17.90 3.24
C GLY A 380 0.63 16.90 3.90
N ILE A 381 0.97 15.77 3.25
CA ILE A 381 1.88 14.76 3.82
C ILE A 381 3.21 15.38 4.20
N GLY A 382 3.77 16.22 3.31
CA GLY A 382 5.04 16.90 3.55
C GLY A 382 5.00 17.80 4.78
N LEU A 383 3.95 18.61 4.88
CA LEU A 383 3.74 19.52 6.01
C LEU A 383 3.61 18.75 7.34
N ALA A 384 2.76 17.73 7.36
CA ALA A 384 2.58 16.88 8.54
C ALA A 384 3.89 16.20 8.99
N ARG A 385 4.75 15.81 8.05
CA ARG A 385 6.08 15.27 8.34
C ARG A 385 7.01 16.33 8.94
N ALA A 386 7.04 17.53 8.37
CA ALA A 386 7.84 18.63 8.89
C ALA A 386 7.44 19.00 10.33
N ASP A 387 6.14 19.11 10.60
CA ASP A 387 5.60 19.41 11.92
C ASP A 387 5.94 18.33 12.95
N ASP A 388 5.89 17.07 12.55
CA ASP A 388 6.30 15.96 13.40
C ASP A 388 7.78 16.01 13.78
N ILE A 389 8.65 16.42 12.85
CA ILE A 389 10.08 16.63 13.13
C ILE A 389 10.26 17.77 14.12
N VAL A 390 9.63 18.93 13.88
CA VAL A 390 9.70 20.09 14.79
C VAL A 390 9.19 19.71 16.19
N ARG A 391 8.02 19.07 16.29
CA ARG A 391 7.41 18.67 17.56
C ARG A 391 8.26 17.65 18.30
N THR A 392 8.86 16.70 17.59
CA THR A 392 9.73 15.69 18.19
C THR A 392 11.03 16.32 18.67
N TRP A 393 11.64 17.21 17.88
CA TRP A 393 12.86 17.90 18.29
C TRP A 393 12.63 18.80 19.51
N ARG A 394 11.53 19.55 19.56
CA ARG A 394 11.18 20.37 20.73
C ARG A 394 11.05 19.55 22.01
N ARG A 395 10.50 18.34 21.94
CA ARG A 395 10.44 17.40 23.09
C ARG A 395 11.84 16.97 23.51
N VAL A 396 12.68 16.56 22.55
CA VAL A 396 14.08 16.17 22.81
C VAL A 396 14.88 17.30 23.46
N VAL A 397 14.71 18.55 22.99
CA VAL A 397 15.36 19.73 23.56
C VAL A 397 14.85 20.01 24.98
N LYS A 398 13.54 19.89 25.22
CA LYS A 398 12.94 20.10 26.55
C LYS A 398 13.41 19.06 27.58
N ASP A 399 13.57 17.81 27.16
CA ASP A 399 13.99 16.70 28.02
C ASP A 399 15.52 16.59 28.15
N ARG A 400 16.27 17.46 27.46
CA ARG A 400 17.73 17.50 27.53
C ARG A 400 18.16 17.88 28.95
N PRO A 401 18.93 17.05 29.67
CA PRO A 401 19.38 17.38 31.01
C PRO A 401 20.21 18.66 30.98
N THR A 402 19.88 19.63 31.84
CA THR A 402 20.66 20.87 32.03
C THR A 402 22.11 20.59 32.42
N ASP A 403 22.37 19.42 33.02
CA ASP A 403 23.68 18.97 33.52
C ASP A 403 24.31 17.84 32.68
N ALA A 404 23.83 17.59 31.45
CA ALA A 404 24.46 16.58 30.59
C ALA A 404 25.94 16.98 30.36
N PRO A 405 26.91 16.09 30.62
CA PRO A 405 28.32 16.47 30.66
C PRO A 405 28.72 17.05 29.31
N SER A 406 29.12 18.32 29.33
CA SER A 406 30.09 18.81 28.37
C SER A 406 31.24 17.80 28.38
N LEU A 407 31.66 17.37 27.18
CA LEU A 407 32.76 16.42 26.98
C LEU A 407 33.95 16.75 27.92
N PRO A 408 34.72 15.73 28.36
CA PRO A 408 35.75 15.91 29.37
C PRO A 408 36.72 17.05 29.01
N PRO A 409 37.09 17.91 29.98
CA PRO A 409 37.76 19.20 29.76
C PRO A 409 39.24 19.12 29.33
N THR A 410 39.66 18.04 28.68
CA THR A 410 41.05 17.84 28.22
C THR A 410 41.25 18.08 26.72
N SER A 411 40.19 18.41 25.97
CA SER A 411 40.30 18.85 24.58
C SER A 411 40.08 20.36 24.51
N THR A 412 41.03 21.09 23.94
CA THR A 412 40.94 22.53 23.60
C THR A 412 39.94 22.82 22.46
N ALA A 413 38.99 21.93 22.20
CA ALA A 413 37.93 22.12 21.22
C ALA A 413 36.79 22.90 21.86
N ASP A 414 36.47 24.05 21.28
CA ASP A 414 35.37 24.92 21.67
C ASP A 414 34.08 24.13 21.95
N LEU A 415 33.39 24.48 23.04
CA LEU A 415 32.11 23.91 23.42
C LEU A 415 31.12 24.01 22.25
N VAL A 416 30.78 22.89 21.64
CA VAL A 416 29.77 22.87 20.57
C VAL A 416 28.43 23.34 21.14
N PRO A 417 27.84 24.43 20.61
CA PRO A 417 26.56 24.92 21.09
C PRO A 417 25.42 23.95 20.71
N PRO A 418 24.53 23.61 21.66
CA PRO A 418 23.44 22.70 21.40
C PRO A 418 22.41 23.31 20.45
N VAL A 419 21.89 22.52 19.52
CA VAL A 419 20.80 22.95 18.63
C VAL A 419 19.52 23.13 19.46
N ARG A 420 18.94 24.33 19.41
CA ARG A 420 17.73 24.73 20.16
C ARG A 420 16.52 24.88 19.27
N ASP A 421 16.72 25.42 18.07
CA ASP A 421 15.64 25.69 17.12
C ASP A 421 15.94 25.08 15.75
N VAL A 422 14.90 24.51 15.14
CA VAL A 422 15.00 23.81 13.86
C VAL A 422 13.88 24.28 12.94
N LEU A 423 14.28 24.72 11.76
CA LEU A 423 13.40 24.95 10.62
C LEU A 423 13.44 23.71 9.72
N VAL A 424 12.29 23.28 9.25
CA VAL A 424 12.16 22.07 8.42
C VAL A 424 11.50 22.46 7.12
N LEU A 425 12.15 22.20 5.99
CA LEU A 425 11.51 22.28 4.69
C LEU A 425 10.60 21.05 4.50
N PRO A 426 9.29 21.23 4.25
CA PRO A 426 8.41 20.10 3.98
C PRO A 426 8.87 19.36 2.71
N PRO A 427 8.93 18.02 2.71
CA PRO A 427 9.28 17.29 1.50
C PRO A 427 8.08 17.28 0.53
N PRO A 428 8.30 17.33 -0.79
CA PRO A 428 7.22 17.14 -1.75
C PRO A 428 6.55 15.78 -1.56
N CYS A 429 5.25 15.72 -1.81
CA CYS A 429 4.49 14.47 -1.71
C CYS A 429 4.95 13.45 -2.77
N THR A 430 5.25 12.23 -2.34
CA THR A 430 5.61 11.13 -3.25
C THR A 430 4.40 10.51 -3.93
N LEU A 431 3.21 10.60 -3.33
CA LEU A 431 1.98 10.08 -3.88
C LEU A 431 1.62 10.85 -5.16
N ARG A 432 1.61 10.15 -6.29
CA ARG A 432 1.30 10.67 -7.63
C ARG A 432 -0.12 10.37 -8.05
N SER A 433 -0.73 9.30 -7.51
CA SER A 433 -2.09 8.95 -7.89
C SER A 433 -2.90 8.33 -6.76
N LEU A 434 -4.18 8.66 -6.74
CA LEU A 434 -5.22 8.06 -5.92
C LEU A 434 -6.31 7.45 -6.80
N GLY A 435 -6.61 6.18 -6.59
CA GLY A 435 -7.79 5.48 -7.08
C GLY A 435 -8.89 5.53 -6.03
N LEU A 436 -10.07 6.01 -6.43
CA LEU A 436 -11.26 6.07 -5.56
C LEU A 436 -12.53 5.81 -6.38
N GLY A 437 -12.70 4.56 -6.78
CA GLY A 437 -13.88 4.09 -7.48
C GLY A 437 -14.97 3.53 -6.54
N LEU A 438 -16.23 3.70 -6.94
CA LEU A 438 -17.39 3.10 -6.28
C LEU A 438 -17.90 1.85 -7.03
N HIS A 439 -19.00 1.26 -6.57
CA HIS A 439 -19.61 0.09 -7.25
C HIS A 439 -20.11 0.40 -8.66
N ASP A 440 -20.74 1.56 -8.83
CA ASP A 440 -21.38 1.97 -10.07
C ASP A 440 -20.62 3.13 -10.71
N ARG A 441 -20.80 3.29 -12.03
CA ARG A 441 -20.26 4.45 -12.73
C ARG A 441 -20.93 5.71 -12.21
N LEU A 442 -20.13 6.60 -11.65
CA LEU A 442 -20.60 7.91 -11.20
C LEU A 442 -21.12 8.73 -12.39
N PRO A 443 -22.25 9.45 -12.24
CA PRO A 443 -22.69 10.40 -13.26
C PRO A 443 -21.59 11.43 -13.55
N PRO A 444 -21.36 11.86 -14.80
CA PRO A 444 -20.29 12.79 -15.14
C PRO A 444 -20.32 14.11 -14.35
N ARG A 445 -21.53 14.57 -13.96
CA ARG A 445 -21.70 15.77 -13.11
C ARG A 445 -21.15 15.56 -11.70
N VAL A 446 -21.35 14.37 -11.13
CA VAL A 446 -20.83 13.99 -9.80
C VAL A 446 -19.32 13.86 -9.86
N VAL A 447 -18.78 13.19 -10.87
CA VAL A 447 -17.32 13.06 -11.10
C VAL A 447 -16.66 14.43 -11.07
N LYS A 448 -17.17 15.42 -11.82
CA LYS A 448 -16.62 16.78 -11.82
C LYS A 448 -16.66 17.46 -10.45
N LYS A 449 -17.75 17.26 -9.68
CA LYS A 449 -17.86 17.82 -8.32
C LYS A 449 -16.85 17.17 -7.36
N TRP A 450 -16.69 15.85 -7.46
CA TRP A 450 -15.76 15.08 -6.66
C TRP A 450 -14.31 15.47 -6.94
N GLU A 451 -13.95 15.55 -8.23
CA GLU A 451 -12.63 16.01 -8.67
C GLU A 451 -12.32 17.42 -8.16
N ARG A 452 -13.28 18.34 -8.26
CA ARG A 452 -13.12 19.69 -7.72
C ARG A 452 -12.94 19.67 -6.21
N ALA A 453 -13.80 18.98 -5.47
CA ALA A 453 -13.72 18.94 -4.01
C ALA A 453 -12.38 18.38 -3.52
N PHE A 454 -11.90 17.30 -4.13
CA PHE A 454 -10.58 16.75 -3.84
C PHE A 454 -9.46 17.74 -4.18
N ARG A 455 -9.51 18.35 -5.38
CA ARG A 455 -8.53 19.33 -5.83
C ARG A 455 -8.44 20.54 -4.90
N ASP A 456 -9.58 21.11 -4.50
CA ASP A 456 -9.63 22.24 -3.56
C ASP A 456 -8.86 21.92 -2.27
N GLY A 457 -9.02 20.70 -1.75
CA GLY A 457 -8.32 20.27 -0.53
C GLY A 457 -6.83 19.99 -0.76
N TYR A 458 -6.49 19.42 -1.92
CA TYR A 458 -5.12 19.15 -2.30
C TYR A 458 -4.31 20.43 -2.49
N GLU A 459 -4.86 21.40 -3.23
CA GLU A 459 -4.27 22.73 -3.47
C GLU A 459 -4.13 23.52 -2.16
N ASP A 460 -5.17 23.61 -1.31
CA ASP A 460 -5.06 24.28 0.02
C ASP A 460 -3.94 23.70 0.89
N ALA A 461 -3.66 22.40 0.79
CA ALA A 461 -2.55 21.80 1.53
C ALA A 461 -1.17 22.08 0.92
N LEU A 462 -1.10 22.22 -0.41
CA LEU A 462 0.14 22.61 -1.10
C LEU A 462 0.47 24.09 -0.89
N ASP A 463 -0.53 24.97 -0.94
CA ASP A 463 -0.35 26.41 -0.67
C ASP A 463 0.25 26.62 0.73
N ARG A 464 -0.22 25.88 1.73
CA ARG A 464 0.37 25.90 3.09
C ARG A 464 1.81 25.37 3.13
N ALA A 465 2.14 24.38 2.30
CA ALA A 465 3.50 23.86 2.22
C ALA A 465 4.46 24.86 1.55
N GLU A 466 3.97 25.62 0.57
CA GLU A 466 4.66 26.75 -0.07
C GLU A 466 4.87 27.89 0.94
N GLU A 467 3.81 28.34 1.62
CA GLU A 467 3.90 29.34 2.69
C GLU A 467 4.92 28.95 3.76
N ARG A 468 4.95 27.66 4.13
CA ARG A 468 5.94 27.14 5.09
C ARG A 468 7.37 27.20 4.54
N ALA A 469 7.58 26.91 3.26
CA ALA A 469 8.91 26.99 2.64
C ALA A 469 9.41 28.44 2.55
N ASP A 470 8.52 29.39 2.31
CA ASP A 470 8.82 30.83 2.34
C ASP A 470 9.08 31.32 3.76
N GLU A 471 8.30 30.90 4.76
CA GLU A 471 8.55 31.24 6.17
C GLU A 471 9.94 30.76 6.63
N VAL A 472 10.35 29.54 6.20
CA VAL A 472 11.68 29.01 6.51
C VAL A 472 12.77 29.91 5.93
N LYS A 473 12.61 30.34 4.67
CA LYS A 473 13.52 31.28 4.02
C LYS A 473 13.57 32.60 4.79
N GLU A 474 12.45 33.29 4.96
CA GLU A 474 12.37 34.59 5.62
C GLU A 474 12.93 34.59 7.05
N ARG A 475 12.62 33.53 7.82
CA ARG A 475 13.10 33.36 9.18
C ARG A 475 14.61 33.13 9.22
N TRP A 476 15.16 32.38 8.26
CA TRP A 476 16.61 32.23 8.12
C TRP A 476 17.29 33.56 7.79
N GLU A 477 16.76 34.35 6.85
CA GLU A 477 17.33 35.67 6.53
C GLU A 477 17.26 36.62 7.73
N ARG A 478 16.17 36.57 8.50
CA ARG A 478 16.02 37.33 9.74
C ARG A 478 17.07 36.92 10.78
N TRP A 479 17.34 35.63 10.93
CA TRP A 479 18.38 35.14 11.83
C TRP A 479 19.78 35.57 11.38
N SER A 480 20.05 35.51 10.07
CA SER A 480 21.30 36.00 9.50
C SER A 480 21.52 37.49 9.79
N ARG A 481 20.51 38.33 9.50
CA ARG A 481 20.60 39.79 9.74
C ARG A 481 20.71 40.18 11.21
N THR A 482 20.21 39.35 12.13
CA THR A 482 20.21 39.64 13.57
C THR A 482 21.40 39.03 14.31
N GLY A 483 22.38 38.43 13.61
CA GLY A 483 23.53 37.76 14.22
C GLY A 483 23.19 36.46 14.94
N LYS A 484 21.93 36.03 14.89
CA LYS A 484 21.43 34.82 15.56
C LYS A 484 22.05 33.53 15.03
N LEU A 485 22.61 33.53 13.83
CA LEU A 485 23.29 32.34 13.30
C LEU A 485 24.68 32.12 13.91
N GLU A 486 25.32 33.17 14.43
CA GLU A 486 26.66 33.11 15.04
C GLU A 486 26.68 32.25 16.30
N GLU A 487 25.55 32.17 17.02
CA GLU A 487 25.38 31.30 18.19
C GLU A 487 25.42 29.80 17.83
N ALA A 488 25.30 29.45 16.54
CA ALA A 488 25.23 28.07 16.03
C ALA A 488 24.23 27.15 16.77
N THR A 489 23.17 27.71 17.37
CA THR A 489 22.08 26.97 18.03
C THR A 489 20.87 26.71 17.12
N ARG A 490 20.92 27.18 15.87
CA ARG A 490 19.79 27.16 14.94
C ARG A 490 20.15 26.36 13.70
N ARG A 491 19.21 25.55 13.19
CA ARG A 491 19.42 24.71 12.01
C ARG A 491 18.24 24.75 11.06
N VAL A 492 18.54 24.62 9.76
CA VAL A 492 17.57 24.20 8.75
C VAL A 492 17.84 22.74 8.44
N VAL A 493 16.80 21.93 8.32
CA VAL A 493 16.90 20.54 7.90
C VAL A 493 15.99 20.26 6.73
N VAL A 494 16.44 19.34 5.88
CA VAL A 494 15.71 18.85 4.71
C VAL A 494 15.64 17.33 4.77
N PHE A 495 14.57 16.73 4.26
CA PHE A 495 14.51 15.27 4.13
C PHE A 495 15.45 14.79 3.02
N ARG A 496 16.31 13.81 3.31
CA ARG A 496 17.31 13.31 2.34
C ARG A 496 16.67 12.81 1.04
N GLU A 497 15.54 12.15 1.16
CA GLU A 497 14.78 11.63 0.00
C GLU A 497 14.18 12.74 -0.88
N ALA A 498 13.91 13.92 -0.33
CA ALA A 498 13.45 15.05 -1.13
C ALA A 498 14.58 15.61 -2.00
N LEU A 499 15.81 15.63 -1.49
CA LEU A 499 16.97 16.15 -2.24
C LEU A 499 17.27 15.34 -3.51
N ALA A 500 17.00 14.04 -3.51
CA ALA A 500 17.24 13.18 -4.67
C ALA A 500 16.33 13.50 -5.87
N GLY A 501 15.19 14.16 -5.64
CA GLY A 501 14.22 14.52 -6.68
C GLY A 501 14.17 16.00 -7.02
N LEU A 502 15.04 16.83 -6.42
CA LEU A 502 15.04 18.27 -6.63
C LEU A 502 16.20 18.68 -7.54
N GLU A 503 15.89 19.53 -8.51
CA GLU A 503 16.91 20.24 -9.30
C GLU A 503 17.49 21.38 -8.47
N VAL A 504 18.40 21.04 -7.56
CA VAL A 504 19.10 22.02 -6.72
C VAL A 504 20.41 22.40 -7.40
N PRO A 505 20.74 23.70 -7.53
CA PRO A 505 22.07 24.11 -7.98
C PRO A 505 23.16 23.43 -7.15
N PRO A 506 24.29 22.97 -7.72
CA PRO A 506 25.32 22.24 -6.98
C PRO A 506 25.80 22.95 -5.70
N ALA A 507 25.84 24.29 -5.74
CA ALA A 507 26.21 25.13 -4.61
C ALA A 507 25.19 25.16 -3.46
N ALA A 508 23.93 24.77 -3.72
CA ALA A 508 22.86 24.74 -2.74
C ALA A 508 22.61 23.34 -2.16
N VAL A 509 23.22 22.30 -2.73
CA VAL A 509 23.16 20.94 -2.21
C VAL A 509 23.87 20.90 -0.83
N PRO A 510 23.24 20.34 0.22
CA PRO A 510 23.93 20.14 1.50
C PRO A 510 25.20 19.29 1.28
N TYR A 511 26.29 19.58 1.98
CA TYR A 511 27.63 18.99 1.80
C TYR A 511 27.69 17.44 1.70
N HIS A 512 26.63 16.72 2.08
CA HIS A 512 26.60 15.26 2.17
C HIS A 512 25.74 14.54 1.10
N SER A 513 25.13 15.22 0.13
CA SER A 513 24.20 14.57 -0.82
C SER A 513 24.82 14.08 -2.14
N THR A 514 26.14 14.17 -2.34
CA THR A 514 26.81 13.82 -3.61
C THR A 514 27.22 12.35 -3.77
N SER A 515 26.87 11.44 -2.85
CA SER A 515 27.12 10.02 -3.07
C SER A 515 26.09 9.43 -4.05
N HIS A 516 26.44 9.40 -5.34
CA HIS A 516 25.72 8.66 -6.37
C HIS A 516 25.68 7.14 -6.04
N PRO A 517 24.60 6.43 -6.41
CA PRO A 517 24.59 4.97 -6.41
C PRO A 517 25.24 4.46 -7.70
N SER A 518 26.57 4.43 -7.77
CA SER A 518 27.27 3.69 -8.82
C SER A 518 27.42 2.23 -8.41
N SER A 519 26.73 1.38 -9.17
CA SER A 519 27.02 -0.05 -9.32
C SER A 519 28.47 -0.24 -9.77
N GLU A 520 29.33 -0.79 -8.92
CA GLU A 520 30.08 -2.03 -9.18
C GLU A 520 30.99 -2.34 -7.98
N ALA A 521 30.89 -3.58 -7.52
CA ALA A 521 31.62 -4.09 -6.38
C ALA A 521 33.08 -4.31 -6.73
N THR A 522 34.00 -3.52 -6.16
CA THR A 522 35.31 -4.03 -5.71
C THR A 522 35.97 -3.05 -4.74
N SER A 523 36.62 -3.61 -3.72
CA SER A 523 37.42 -2.97 -2.65
C SER A 523 36.69 -2.08 -1.62
N GLN A 524 36.59 -2.67 -0.44
CA GLN A 524 36.53 -2.08 0.89
C GLN A 524 37.23 -0.70 1.02
N GLU A 525 36.48 0.38 0.85
CA GLU A 525 36.70 1.61 1.61
C GLU A 525 35.46 1.81 2.48
N THR A 526 35.56 1.38 3.73
CA THR A 526 34.60 1.75 4.77
C THR A 526 34.61 3.28 4.88
N PRO A 527 33.49 3.99 4.62
CA PRO A 527 33.43 5.43 4.88
C PRO A 527 33.75 5.64 6.37
N SER A 528 34.66 6.56 6.64
CA SER A 528 35.20 6.76 7.99
C SER A 528 34.08 7.23 8.94
N PRO A 529 34.11 6.88 10.24
CA PRO A 529 33.03 7.23 11.19
C PRO A 529 32.93 8.72 11.50
N GLU A 530 33.86 9.54 10.98
CA GLU A 530 34.07 10.94 11.30
C GLU A 530 33.76 11.89 10.13
N ASP A 531 33.16 11.41 9.03
CA ASP A 531 32.71 12.27 7.92
C ASP A 531 31.47 13.10 8.35
N GLU A 532 31.84 14.22 8.98
CA GLU A 532 31.20 15.16 9.90
C GLU A 532 29.67 15.29 9.82
N LEU A 533 29.02 14.54 10.71
CA LEU A 533 27.73 14.87 11.28
C LEU A 533 27.74 16.29 11.91
N ASP A 534 26.56 16.90 12.06
CA ASP A 534 26.39 18.13 12.83
C ASP A 534 27.16 18.06 14.16
N PRO A 535 27.86 19.13 14.56
CA PRO A 535 28.71 19.07 15.74
C PRO A 535 27.92 18.74 17.02
N ASP A 536 26.60 18.99 17.06
CA ASP A 536 25.73 18.51 18.14
C ASP A 536 25.42 17.00 17.94
N PRO A 537 25.99 16.09 18.76
CA PRO A 537 25.86 14.64 18.55
C PRO A 537 24.42 14.14 18.75
N LEU A 538 23.63 14.81 19.59
CA LEU A 538 22.23 14.45 19.82
C LEU A 538 21.40 14.80 18.58
N PHE A 539 21.63 15.98 18.02
CA PHE A 539 20.96 16.44 16.81
C PHE A 539 21.39 15.62 15.59
N ALA A 540 22.68 15.32 15.46
CA ALA A 540 23.21 14.43 14.43
C ALA A 540 22.53 13.05 14.45
N ARG A 541 22.41 12.43 15.63
CA ARG A 541 21.73 11.14 15.81
C ARG A 541 20.23 11.26 15.49
N PHE A 542 19.59 12.35 15.89
CA PHE A 542 18.20 12.65 15.53
C PHE A 542 18.02 12.75 14.01
N CYS A 543 18.86 13.50 13.31
CA CYS A 543 18.83 13.64 11.85
C CYS A 543 19.07 12.29 11.16
N ARG A 544 20.09 11.53 11.57
CA ARG A 544 20.39 10.21 11.00
C ARG A 544 19.22 9.25 11.12
N ALA A 545 18.61 9.17 12.30
CA ALA A 545 17.52 8.25 12.56
C ALA A 545 16.21 8.62 11.84
N ARG A 546 16.05 9.88 11.43
CA ARG A 546 14.87 10.39 10.73
C ARG A 546 15.10 10.63 9.23
N GLY A 547 16.27 10.27 8.70
CA GLY A 547 16.60 10.49 7.29
C GLY A 547 16.66 11.97 6.90
N LEU A 548 17.12 12.83 7.81
CA LEU A 548 17.26 14.26 7.60
C LEU A 548 18.70 14.63 7.22
N SER A 549 18.85 15.68 6.43
CA SER A 549 20.11 16.34 6.12
C SER A 549 20.07 17.75 6.70
N PRO A 550 20.84 18.05 7.76
CA PRO A 550 20.99 19.42 8.22
C PRO A 550 21.78 20.25 7.21
N LEU A 551 21.45 21.53 7.11
CA LEU A 551 22.29 22.52 6.46
C LEU A 551 23.37 22.99 7.43
N SER A 552 24.49 23.45 6.87
CA SER A 552 25.54 24.10 7.65
C SER A 552 24.94 25.26 8.49
N PRO A 553 25.36 25.46 9.75
CA PRO A 553 24.96 26.64 10.53
C PRO A 553 25.33 27.95 9.85
N LEU A 554 26.35 27.92 8.98
CA LEU A 554 26.84 29.05 8.20
C LEU A 554 26.33 29.03 6.75
N ALA A 555 25.28 28.25 6.45
CA ALA A 555 24.71 28.18 5.11
C ALA A 555 24.29 29.59 4.64
N PRO A 556 24.78 30.04 3.47
CA PRO A 556 24.39 31.34 2.91
C PRO A 556 22.88 31.43 2.75
N THR A 557 22.32 32.62 2.97
CA THR A 557 20.89 32.88 2.75
C THR A 557 20.45 32.49 1.33
N ALA A 558 21.32 32.69 0.34
CA ALA A 558 21.08 32.28 -1.04
C ALA A 558 20.89 30.76 -1.20
N GLN A 559 21.61 29.93 -0.43
CA GLN A 559 21.44 28.48 -0.44
C GLN A 559 20.08 28.07 0.10
N VAL A 560 19.66 28.63 1.24
CA VAL A 560 18.34 28.34 1.83
C VAL A 560 17.22 28.82 0.90
N ALA A 561 17.35 30.01 0.32
CA ALA A 561 16.40 30.54 -0.65
C ALA A 561 16.29 29.64 -1.90
N ALA A 562 17.42 29.17 -2.45
CA ALA A 562 17.42 28.26 -3.60
C ALA A 562 16.73 26.93 -3.26
N LEU A 563 16.97 26.38 -2.06
CA LEU A 563 16.29 25.17 -1.61
C LEU A 563 14.79 25.38 -1.44
N SER A 564 14.35 26.48 -0.82
CA SER A 564 12.92 26.79 -0.71
C SER A 564 12.26 26.90 -2.08
N LEU A 565 12.88 27.62 -3.02
CA LEU A 565 12.38 27.75 -4.40
C LEU A 565 12.30 26.41 -5.12
N ALA A 566 13.29 25.54 -4.96
CA ALA A 566 13.26 24.19 -5.53
C ALA A 566 12.11 23.35 -4.98
N HIS A 567 11.83 23.45 -3.67
CA HIS A 567 10.69 22.76 -3.06
C HIS A 567 9.35 23.29 -3.58
N ILE A 568 9.20 24.61 -3.69
CA ILE A 568 8.00 25.26 -4.24
C ILE A 568 7.76 24.82 -5.68
N ALA A 569 8.80 24.84 -6.52
CA ALA A 569 8.71 24.34 -7.89
C ALA A 569 8.26 22.88 -7.94
N ALA A 570 8.80 22.03 -7.06
CA ALA A 570 8.40 20.63 -6.96
C ALA A 570 6.94 20.47 -6.47
N TYR A 571 6.43 21.33 -5.58
CA TYR A 571 5.02 21.29 -5.18
C TYR A 571 4.10 21.57 -6.37
N HIS A 572 4.41 22.59 -7.19
CA HIS A 572 3.62 22.90 -8.37
C HIS A 572 3.69 21.79 -9.43
N GLU A 573 4.87 21.21 -9.67
CA GLU A 573 5.02 20.05 -10.56
C GLU A 573 4.09 18.91 -10.09
N ARG A 574 4.11 18.60 -8.79
CA ARG A 574 3.25 17.57 -8.20
C ARG A 574 1.77 17.90 -8.31
N ALA A 575 1.38 19.16 -8.11
CA ALA A 575 0.01 19.63 -8.29
C ALA A 575 -0.52 19.32 -9.69
N THR A 576 0.30 19.59 -10.71
CA THR A 576 -0.09 19.36 -12.11
C THR A 576 -0.06 17.89 -12.52
N ALA A 577 0.84 17.10 -11.94
CA ALA A 577 1.02 15.69 -12.28
C ALA A 577 0.09 14.73 -11.51
N PHE A 578 -0.55 15.17 -10.42
CA PHE A 578 -1.35 14.29 -9.58
C PHE A 578 -2.60 13.77 -10.29
N SER A 579 -2.79 12.45 -10.30
CA SER A 579 -3.91 11.78 -10.98
C SER A 579 -4.90 11.19 -9.97
N LEU A 580 -6.08 11.83 -9.84
CA LEU A 580 -7.24 11.24 -9.16
C LEU A 580 -8.10 10.48 -10.16
N CYS A 581 -8.23 9.16 -9.99
CA CYS A 581 -9.10 8.33 -10.82
C CYS A 581 -10.33 7.86 -10.03
N LEU A 582 -11.51 8.31 -10.49
CA LEU A 582 -12.81 7.95 -9.93
C LEU A 582 -13.50 6.83 -10.70
N THR A 583 -12.82 6.28 -11.71
CA THR A 583 -13.30 5.10 -12.43
C THR A 583 -13.26 3.94 -11.44
N PRO A 584 -14.38 3.22 -11.23
CA PRO A 584 -14.40 1.98 -10.48
C PRO A 584 -13.24 1.09 -10.91
N ASP A 585 -12.28 0.88 -10.03
CA ASP A 585 -11.26 -0.12 -10.23
C ASP A 585 -11.95 -1.46 -10.23
N CYS A 586 -11.91 -2.03 -11.41
CA CYS A 586 -12.30 -3.39 -11.64
C CYS A 586 -11.11 -4.32 -11.46
N SER A 587 -9.99 -3.82 -10.93
CA SER A 587 -8.85 -4.62 -10.56
C SER A 587 -9.32 -5.81 -9.78
N ASN A 588 -8.91 -6.96 -10.29
CA ASN A 588 -8.98 -8.31 -9.80
C ASN A 588 -10.28 -8.67 -9.09
N ARG A 589 -11.30 -8.90 -9.95
CA ARG A 589 -12.49 -9.70 -9.69
C ARG A 589 -13.25 -9.23 -8.44
N PRO A 590 -14.28 -8.37 -8.55
CA PRO A 590 -15.39 -8.49 -7.61
C PRO A 590 -15.79 -9.95 -7.69
N GLY A 591 -15.54 -10.72 -6.64
CA GLY A 591 -16.24 -11.98 -6.45
C GLY A 591 -17.70 -11.62 -6.59
N VAL A 592 -18.25 -11.90 -7.77
CA VAL A 592 -19.69 -12.01 -7.90
C VAL A 592 -20.01 -13.05 -6.86
N PRO A 593 -20.81 -12.72 -5.85
CA PRO A 593 -21.00 -13.63 -4.75
C PRO A 593 -21.47 -14.97 -5.31
N HIS A 594 -20.56 -15.96 -5.28
CA HIS A 594 -20.79 -17.25 -5.91
C HIS A 594 -21.92 -18.01 -5.19
N LEU A 595 -22.27 -17.54 -3.98
CA LEU A 595 -23.53 -17.85 -3.33
C LEU A 595 -24.49 -16.68 -3.44
N THR A 596 -25.57 -16.81 -4.20
CA THR A 596 -26.82 -16.18 -3.78
C THR A 596 -27.42 -17.08 -2.72
N LEU A 597 -27.33 -16.67 -1.46
CA LEU A 597 -28.03 -17.38 -0.40
C LEU A 597 -29.53 -17.30 -0.71
N ASN A 598 -30.20 -18.45 -0.73
CA ASN A 598 -31.64 -18.57 -0.95
C ASN A 598 -32.32 -17.47 -0.11
N PRO A 599 -33.16 -16.60 -0.72
CA PRO A 599 -33.90 -15.61 0.06
C PRO A 599 -34.65 -16.32 1.17
N ALA A 600 -34.84 -15.64 2.29
CA ALA A 600 -35.22 -16.18 3.60
C ALA A 600 -36.54 -17.00 3.70
N SER A 601 -37.12 -17.47 2.60
CA SER A 601 -38.14 -18.50 2.54
C SER A 601 -37.52 -19.88 2.75
N GLY A 602 -37.53 -20.36 3.99
CA GLY A 602 -36.90 -21.62 4.41
C GLY A 602 -37.52 -22.88 3.81
N ALA A 603 -37.19 -23.22 2.57
CA ALA A 603 -37.51 -24.53 2.00
C ALA A 603 -36.41 -25.02 1.03
N GLY A 604 -35.80 -26.16 1.37
CA GLY A 604 -34.93 -26.95 0.50
C GLY A 604 -33.43 -26.88 0.83
N ARG A 605 -32.81 -28.05 1.06
CA ARG A 605 -31.38 -28.23 0.76
C ARG A 605 -31.25 -27.98 -0.74
N GLU A 606 -30.50 -26.97 -1.10
CA GLU A 606 -30.17 -26.74 -2.49
C GLU A 606 -29.45 -27.96 -3.06
N ASP A 607 -29.87 -28.41 -4.24
CA ASP A 607 -29.24 -29.55 -4.90
C ASP A 607 -27.76 -29.22 -5.22
N PRO A 608 -26.80 -30.08 -4.82
CA PRO A 608 -25.38 -29.83 -5.08
C PRO A 608 -25.04 -29.62 -6.56
N HIS A 609 -25.78 -30.25 -7.48
CA HIS A 609 -25.56 -30.11 -8.90
C HIS A 609 -26.11 -28.77 -9.42
N GLU A 610 -27.31 -28.35 -9.03
CA GLU A 610 -27.85 -27.01 -9.35
C GLU A 610 -26.94 -25.88 -8.87
N ARG A 611 -26.38 -26.03 -7.66
CA ARG A 611 -25.40 -25.08 -7.12
C ARG A 611 -24.13 -25.05 -7.95
N ARG A 612 -23.56 -26.20 -8.30
CA ARG A 612 -22.36 -26.28 -9.16
C ARG A 612 -22.61 -25.60 -10.50
N GLU A 613 -23.76 -25.83 -11.12
CA GLU A 613 -24.12 -25.19 -12.40
C GLU A 613 -24.35 -23.68 -12.24
N ARG A 614 -24.88 -23.19 -11.10
CA ARG A 614 -24.94 -21.75 -10.84
C ARG A 614 -23.56 -21.15 -10.60
N GLU A 615 -22.73 -21.76 -9.75
CA GLU A 615 -21.35 -21.32 -9.50
C GLU A 615 -20.56 -21.28 -10.82
N LYS A 616 -20.71 -22.30 -11.65
CA LYS A 616 -20.15 -22.37 -13.00
C LYS A 616 -20.68 -21.25 -13.90
N ARG A 617 -21.99 -20.96 -13.90
CA ARG A 617 -22.55 -19.82 -14.67
C ARG A 617 -22.01 -18.48 -14.18
N VAL A 618 -21.90 -18.27 -12.87
CA VAL A 618 -21.29 -17.07 -12.29
C VAL A 618 -19.84 -16.96 -12.71
N TRP A 619 -19.10 -18.06 -12.67
CA TRP A 619 -17.70 -18.11 -13.10
C TRP A 619 -17.55 -17.88 -14.61
N GLU A 620 -18.39 -18.50 -15.44
CA GLU A 620 -18.42 -18.27 -16.89
C GLU A 620 -18.83 -16.82 -17.21
N GLN A 621 -19.69 -16.22 -16.40
CA GLN A 621 -20.04 -14.80 -16.50
C GLN A 621 -18.86 -13.92 -16.08
N GLU A 622 -18.20 -14.19 -14.95
CA GLU A 622 -16.98 -13.48 -14.54
C GLU A 622 -15.92 -13.58 -15.63
N ARG A 623 -15.69 -14.78 -16.16
CA ARG A 623 -14.77 -15.04 -17.26
C ARG A 623 -15.19 -14.34 -18.55
N ARG A 624 -16.50 -14.24 -18.84
CA ARG A 624 -17.00 -13.49 -19.98
C ARG A 624 -16.81 -11.99 -19.78
N ASP A 625 -17.07 -11.47 -18.58
CA ASP A 625 -16.81 -10.08 -18.21
C ASP A 625 -15.31 -9.76 -18.32
N GLU A 626 -14.44 -10.71 -17.96
CA GLU A 626 -12.99 -10.65 -18.17
C GLU A 626 -12.65 -10.60 -19.68
N LEU A 627 -13.23 -11.47 -20.49
CA LEU A 627 -12.99 -11.54 -21.94
C LEU A 627 -13.52 -10.33 -22.72
N ILE A 628 -14.63 -9.72 -22.26
CA ILE A 628 -15.20 -8.50 -22.86
C ILE A 628 -14.35 -7.28 -22.48
N GLY A 629 -13.71 -7.32 -21.30
CA GLY A 629 -12.69 -6.38 -20.91
C GLY A 629 -11.44 -6.46 -21.77
N GLU A 630 -10.93 -5.32 -22.25
CA GLU A 630 -9.60 -5.29 -22.89
C GLU A 630 -8.55 -5.81 -21.88
N SER A 631 -8.03 -7.02 -22.14
CA SER A 631 -7.06 -7.81 -21.34
C SER A 631 -7.52 -8.32 -19.97
N GLY A 632 -8.79 -8.70 -19.76
CA GLY A 632 -9.22 -9.36 -18.51
C GLY A 632 -9.79 -8.43 -17.43
N TRP A 633 -9.99 -7.14 -17.73
CA TRP A 633 -10.41 -6.12 -16.77
C TRP A 633 -11.80 -5.59 -17.09
N ARG A 634 -12.72 -5.52 -16.11
CA ARG A 634 -14.11 -5.13 -16.41
C ARG A 634 -14.24 -3.72 -17.01
N ARG A 635 -13.24 -2.85 -16.83
CA ARG A 635 -13.19 -1.51 -17.42
C ARG A 635 -11.98 -1.40 -18.36
N PRO A 636 -12.18 -0.88 -19.58
CA PRO A 636 -11.10 -0.73 -20.55
C PRO A 636 -10.15 0.40 -20.13
N VAL A 637 -8.89 0.32 -20.57
CA VAL A 637 -7.83 1.28 -20.20
C VAL A 637 -8.25 2.73 -20.50
N LYS A 638 -8.94 2.94 -21.62
CA LYS A 638 -9.47 4.25 -22.08
C LYS A 638 -10.48 4.91 -21.13
N GLU A 639 -11.08 4.17 -20.20
CA GLU A 639 -11.96 4.73 -19.17
C GLU A 639 -11.19 5.24 -17.94
N HIS A 640 -9.92 4.90 -17.81
CA HIS A 640 -9.06 5.38 -16.75
C HIS A 640 -8.29 6.63 -17.20
N LYS A 641 -7.81 7.40 -16.22
CA LYS A 641 -6.86 8.48 -16.50
C LYS A 641 -5.47 7.89 -16.67
N ASP A 642 -4.69 8.47 -17.57
CA ASP A 642 -3.30 8.08 -17.76
C ASP A 642 -2.51 8.16 -16.44
N GLY A 643 -1.67 7.17 -16.21
CA GLY A 643 -0.85 7.06 -15.00
C GLY A 643 -1.63 6.88 -13.70
N CYS A 644 -2.92 6.54 -13.75
CA CYS A 644 -3.67 6.36 -12.50
C CYS A 644 -3.25 5.11 -11.71
N ALA A 645 -3.50 5.14 -10.40
CA ALA A 645 -3.17 4.07 -9.48
C ALA A 645 -3.72 2.70 -9.90
N HIS A 646 -4.90 2.66 -10.52
CA HIS A 646 -5.53 1.44 -11.03
C HIS A 646 -4.71 0.82 -12.19
N LEU A 647 -4.28 1.65 -13.14
CA LEU A 647 -3.46 1.19 -14.27
C LEU A 647 -2.05 0.79 -13.83
N VAL A 648 -1.48 1.51 -12.85
CA VAL A 648 -0.19 1.14 -12.25
C VAL A 648 -0.30 -0.21 -11.53
N GLY A 649 -1.36 -0.43 -10.75
CA GLY A 649 -1.63 -1.71 -10.12
C GLY A 649 -1.80 -2.83 -11.17
N ARG A 650 -2.55 -2.56 -12.24
CA ARG A 650 -2.72 -3.48 -13.38
C ARG A 650 -1.39 -3.88 -14.00
N GLU A 651 -0.54 -2.92 -14.32
CA GLU A 651 0.77 -3.20 -14.93
C GLU A 651 1.67 -3.97 -13.97
N ALA A 652 1.68 -3.58 -12.70
CA ALA A 652 2.49 -4.24 -11.69
C ALA A 652 2.16 -5.73 -11.53
N TRP A 653 0.89 -6.11 -11.71
CA TRP A 653 0.46 -7.50 -11.63
C TRP A 653 0.51 -8.24 -12.97
N ARG A 654 0.77 -7.56 -14.09
CA ARG A 654 1.07 -8.22 -15.36
C ARG A 654 2.37 -9.00 -15.22
N ILE A 655 2.39 -10.22 -15.75
CA ILE A 655 3.61 -11.02 -15.78
C ILE A 655 4.42 -10.55 -16.98
N GLU A 656 5.37 -9.65 -16.74
CA GLU A 656 6.31 -9.24 -17.77
C GLU A 656 7.28 -10.39 -18.05
N PHE A 657 7.19 -10.93 -19.26
CA PHE A 657 8.24 -11.76 -19.79
C PHE A 657 9.27 -10.86 -20.42
N ALA A 658 10.49 -10.90 -19.88
CA ALA A 658 11.64 -10.41 -20.63
C ALA A 658 11.57 -11.05 -22.02
N SER A 659 11.41 -10.22 -23.05
CA SER A 659 11.64 -10.60 -24.43
C SER A 659 13.14 -10.85 -24.57
N SER A 660 13.58 -12.01 -24.10
CA SER A 660 14.95 -12.51 -24.20
C SER A 660 15.26 -12.90 -25.63
#